data_AF-A0A5B0RXQ9-F1
#
_entry.id   AF-A0A5B0RXQ9-F1
#
_cell.length_a   1.000
_cell.length_b   1.000
_cell.length_c   1.000
_cell.angle_alpha   90.00
_cell.angle_beta   90.00
_cell.angle_gamma   90.00
#
_symmetry.space_group_name_H-M   'P 1'
#
loop_
_entity.id
_entity.type
_entity.pdbx_description
1 polymer ?
#
loop_
_entity_poly.entity_id
_entity_poly.type
_entity_poly.pdbx_seq_one_letter_code
_entity_poly.pdbx_strand_id
1 'polypeptide(L)'
;MNPTGTTTTTTATTVIAPTEDVPIYSRERLAGLHSHLDLVNALTHLGTYVSNSDFPGLGYRWADRVACTARIPESIECQVDQSLSKLLSSSDRIDSALNTIGEIEPIVRDLSEDASALHEVVIERAEVAERISSKVRVLDLEQSRVKDCIDRVQSAAELKDAFHQLFQAIEYADWEAATRHVQRANAIDRGFLTSHFVEAVVPTANIPEPPAIALENLIIQLTETFLKSFNAAAQVKDEAATTRFFKLFPLLGPSASEAGLAAYSDFVRTLISVPSSITRPTDGAKPASIVIQLTSIVEQLALIIDQHQGVVDKYYGPRSMVTVALKLNKELDRLMGRLISAWETDQQLNRKLLSVQRYSFAAQNQLLTANNVSGSSNPINSPAALHSSLRSLAGNVQRTYNLPQGSASSLNSTAVASHDEDTEDPREIDFLIAELAGMSSRWQTYRRFLHVRFGDVNLSEAQDRQERPEQPESPISPSTIPKELHASPPAHVSNQFEQLEQTELSQKLSDYLERLYLPLESWYLRINIEKAHSADEMDFSASPYLSSALDDTFYMTKKVMLRLMSIGSVKCVRAGLLKIEEIIQRDFGEVMKRRLESVSSNLSAGTSVGFGIKISEEKEKRERSVRNSCVVYLNNLSMASEYVVRLIDEVTNGPIITQSFFIPIEINEVKSCMGELQRLSKKLTGINKSGLEQLFNQLIRSKIRSILSDCYKDVTYVLDDQSYAEAEVQDLFRKRFQKAWESLMDPYRVCTFLLLLALHFTSF
;
A
#
# COMPACT_ATOMS: atom_id res chain seq x y z
N MET A 1 68.59 2.61 17.62
CA MET A 1 68.67 1.69 16.46
C MET A 1 67.59 2.12 15.47
N ASN A 2 68.01 2.66 14.34
CA ASN A 2 67.25 2.74 13.07
C ASN A 2 67.47 1.40 12.30
N PRO A 3 66.88 1.09 11.11
CA PRO A 3 66.16 1.96 10.16
C PRO A 3 64.97 1.35 9.32
N THR A 4 64.29 2.24 8.58
CA THR A 4 63.79 2.20 7.16
C THR A 4 62.66 1.28 6.66
N GLY A 5 61.71 1.89 5.92
CA GLY A 5 60.92 1.24 4.85
C GLY A 5 59.70 2.05 4.35
N THR A 6 59.83 2.67 3.18
CA THR A 6 58.86 3.45 2.39
C THR A 6 57.83 2.61 1.61
N THR A 7 56.60 3.11 1.40
CA THR A 7 55.72 2.88 0.20
C THR A 7 54.38 3.65 0.38
N THR A 8 54.17 4.78 -0.31
CA THR A 8 53.38 4.98 -1.56
C THR A 8 51.87 4.75 -1.46
N THR A 9 51.12 5.86 -1.48
CA THR A 9 49.65 5.94 -1.51
C THR A 9 49.17 6.22 -2.93
N THR A 10 48.23 5.40 -3.40
CA THR A 10 47.61 5.43 -4.74
C THR A 10 46.44 6.42 -4.77
N THR A 11 46.45 7.38 -5.69
CA THR A 11 45.30 8.23 -6.04
C THR A 11 44.77 7.84 -7.42
N ALA A 12 43.47 7.51 -7.49
CA ALA A 12 42.75 7.18 -8.71
C ALA A 12 42.15 8.47 -9.32
N THR A 13 42.51 8.75 -10.57
CA THR A 13 41.95 9.83 -11.39
C THR A 13 41.08 9.20 -12.48
N THR A 14 39.80 9.58 -12.53
CA THR A 14 38.83 9.10 -13.52
C THR A 14 38.88 10.02 -14.75
N VAL A 15 39.07 9.40 -15.91
CA VAL A 15 39.13 10.02 -17.25
C VAL A 15 37.74 9.94 -17.90
N ILE A 16 37.28 11.03 -18.52
CA ILE A 16 36.16 11.04 -19.47
C ILE A 16 36.69 11.61 -20.79
N ALA A 17 36.50 10.83 -21.86
CA ALA A 17 36.96 11.10 -23.23
C ALA A 17 35.92 11.89 -24.06
N PRO A 18 36.33 12.49 -25.19
CA PRO A 18 35.47 12.67 -26.35
C PRO A 18 36.00 11.96 -27.61
N THR A 19 35.05 11.55 -28.45
CA THR A 19 35.13 10.70 -29.64
C THR A 19 35.67 11.41 -30.88
N GLU A 20 36.48 10.69 -31.67
CA GLU A 20 36.95 11.03 -33.03
C GLU A 20 35.92 10.62 -34.10
N ASP A 21 35.84 11.38 -35.20
CA ASP A 21 35.24 10.96 -36.47
C ASP A 21 36.25 11.20 -37.60
N VAL A 22 36.57 10.14 -38.36
CA VAL A 22 37.48 10.13 -39.52
C VAL A 22 36.72 9.54 -40.71
N PRO A 23 36.80 10.11 -41.93
CA PRO A 23 36.46 9.39 -43.14
C PRO A 23 37.69 8.90 -43.92
N ILE A 24 37.52 7.69 -44.43
CA ILE A 24 38.46 6.78 -45.07
C ILE A 24 38.63 7.11 -46.57
N TYR A 25 39.87 7.04 -47.07
CA TYR A 25 40.20 7.08 -48.51
C TYR A 25 39.96 5.71 -49.19
N SER A 26 39.39 5.69 -50.39
CA SER A 26 39.27 4.50 -51.25
C SER A 26 40.31 4.47 -52.38
N ARG A 27 40.79 3.25 -52.64
CA ARG A 27 42.06 2.84 -53.25
C ARG A 27 41.84 2.21 -54.64
N GLU A 28 41.06 2.85 -55.51
CA GLU A 28 40.59 2.21 -56.76
C GLU A 28 40.96 2.91 -58.07
N ARG A 29 41.73 4.01 -58.07
CA ARG A 29 42.04 4.74 -59.32
C ARG A 29 43.51 4.76 -59.77
N LEU A 30 44.39 3.99 -59.12
CA LEU A 30 45.82 3.93 -59.46
C LEU A 30 46.26 2.64 -60.19
N ALA A 31 45.33 1.77 -60.57
CA ALA A 31 45.62 0.61 -61.40
C ALA A 31 45.38 0.96 -62.88
N GLY A 32 46.39 1.58 -63.48
CA GLY A 32 46.77 1.44 -64.88
C GLY A 32 45.67 1.39 -65.95
N LEU A 33 45.59 2.32 -66.90
CA LEU A 33 46.66 3.15 -67.49
C LEU A 33 47.97 2.41 -67.86
N HIS A 34 48.14 1.14 -67.46
CA HIS A 34 49.30 0.31 -67.75
C HIS A 34 49.07 -0.55 -68.99
N SER A 35 47.81 -0.75 -69.41
CA SER A 35 47.46 -1.48 -70.64
C SER A 35 47.56 -0.63 -71.92
N HIS A 36 47.53 0.71 -71.79
CA HIS A 36 47.57 1.61 -72.95
C HIS A 36 49.00 2.01 -73.36
N LEU A 37 49.98 1.82 -72.47
CA LEU A 37 51.39 2.10 -72.78
C LEU A 37 52.03 0.97 -73.63
N ASP A 38 51.51 -0.26 -73.52
CA ASP A 38 51.96 -1.41 -74.31
C ASP A 38 51.50 -1.37 -75.79
N LEU A 39 50.41 -0.67 -76.09
CA LEU A 39 49.90 -0.54 -77.47
C LEU A 39 50.68 0.50 -78.30
N VAL A 40 51.25 1.51 -77.65
CA VAL A 40 52.02 2.57 -78.31
C VAL A 40 53.44 2.10 -78.67
N ASN A 41 54.02 1.20 -77.87
CA ASN A 41 55.34 0.61 -78.13
C ASN A 41 55.36 -0.37 -79.32
N ALA A 42 54.20 -0.88 -79.74
CA ALA A 42 54.09 -1.78 -80.89
C ALA A 42 54.01 -1.06 -82.25
N LEU A 43 53.61 0.22 -82.28
CA LEU A 43 53.39 0.98 -83.53
C LEU A 43 54.59 1.83 -83.98
N THR A 44 55.60 2.01 -83.13
CA THR A 44 56.84 2.73 -83.48
C THR A 44 57.90 1.83 -84.15
N HIS A 45 57.66 0.52 -84.26
CA HIS A 45 58.58 -0.44 -84.90
C HIS A 45 58.34 -0.67 -86.40
N LEU A 46 57.43 0.06 -87.05
CA LEU A 46 57.15 -0.04 -88.48
C LEU A 46 57.37 1.31 -89.18
N GLY A 47 58.58 1.54 -89.69
CA GLY A 47 58.77 2.55 -90.74
C GLY A 47 60.04 3.40 -90.69
N THR A 48 61.21 2.80 -90.47
CA THR A 48 62.49 3.46 -90.74
C THR A 48 63.24 2.75 -91.87
N TYR A 49 63.45 3.51 -92.96
CA TYR A 49 64.52 3.41 -93.94
C TYR A 49 64.55 2.21 -94.91
N VAL A 50 64.32 2.51 -96.19
CA VAL A 50 65.38 2.28 -97.19
C VAL A 50 65.47 3.49 -98.11
N SER A 51 66.49 4.32 -97.86
CA SER A 51 67.12 5.16 -98.88
C SER A 51 68.48 4.54 -99.16
N ASN A 52 68.61 3.84 -100.29
CA ASN A 52 69.90 3.60 -100.93
C ASN A 52 69.75 4.00 -102.41
N SER A 53 70.29 5.18 -102.67
CA SER A 53 70.94 5.67 -103.89
C SER A 53 71.00 4.74 -105.11
N ASP A 54 70.59 5.22 -106.29
CA ASP A 54 71.55 5.91 -107.18
C ASP A 54 70.89 6.42 -108.48
N PHE A 55 71.30 7.64 -108.82
CA PHE A 55 71.22 8.35 -110.11
C PHE A 55 71.77 7.52 -111.28
N PRO A 56 71.72 7.96 -112.58
CA PRO A 56 71.00 9.07 -113.21
C PRO A 56 70.25 8.62 -114.49
N GLY A 57 69.53 9.54 -115.13
CA GLY A 57 69.45 9.49 -116.60
C GLY A 57 68.17 10.01 -117.21
N LEU A 58 68.20 11.31 -117.52
CA LEU A 58 67.60 11.92 -118.70
C LEU A 58 66.09 11.72 -118.96
N GLY A 59 65.41 12.85 -119.08
CA GLY A 59 64.66 13.07 -120.31
C GLY A 59 63.33 13.78 -120.14
N TYR A 60 63.39 15.11 -120.30
CA TYR A 60 62.36 15.93 -120.91
C TYR A 60 61.02 16.00 -120.19
N ARG A 61 60.81 17.14 -119.54
CA ARG A 61 60.07 18.22 -120.20
C ARG A 61 58.64 17.76 -120.58
N TRP A 62 57.79 17.77 -119.54
CA TRP A 62 56.40 18.23 -119.55
C TRP A 62 55.67 18.11 -120.89
N ALA A 63 54.93 17.03 -121.03
CA ALA A 63 53.48 17.11 -121.22
C ALA A 63 53.00 15.72 -121.62
N ASP A 64 51.86 15.35 -121.06
CA ASP A 64 50.92 14.44 -121.72
C ASP A 64 51.49 13.11 -122.21
N ARG A 65 51.38 12.11 -121.33
CA ARG A 65 50.63 10.89 -121.68
C ARG A 65 50.25 10.19 -120.39
N VAL A 66 48.95 10.20 -120.04
CA VAL A 66 47.94 9.28 -120.59
C VAL A 66 48.26 7.88 -120.08
N ALA A 67 47.67 7.51 -118.96
CA ALA A 67 46.27 7.12 -118.82
C ALA A 67 46.08 5.67 -119.22
N CYS A 68 45.06 5.10 -118.58
CA CYS A 68 44.61 3.74 -118.79
C CYS A 68 45.59 2.74 -118.15
N THR A 69 45.20 1.76 -117.37
CA THR A 69 43.92 1.12 -117.14
C THR A 69 44.29 0.05 -116.12
N ALA A 70 43.67 0.08 -114.95
CA ALA A 70 42.33 -0.43 -114.74
C ALA A 70 42.35 -1.92 -114.43
N ARG A 71 41.60 -2.26 -113.37
CA ARG A 71 41.22 -3.61 -112.95
C ARG A 71 42.44 -4.40 -112.46
N ILE A 72 42.76 -4.50 -111.18
CA ILE A 72 41.93 -4.99 -110.06
C ILE A 72 42.24 -4.20 -108.74
N PRO A 73 42.04 -2.87 -108.67
CA PRO A 73 42.07 -2.14 -107.37
C PRO A 73 40.73 -2.20 -106.62
N GLU A 74 39.61 -2.41 -107.31
CA GLU A 74 38.27 -2.12 -106.76
C GLU A 74 37.75 -3.10 -105.68
N SER A 75 38.35 -4.29 -105.52
CA SER A 75 37.81 -5.30 -104.58
C SER A 75 38.31 -5.17 -103.14
N ILE A 76 39.52 -4.65 -102.93
CA ILE A 76 40.12 -4.57 -101.57
C ILE A 76 39.91 -3.17 -100.99
N GLU A 77 39.97 -2.15 -101.85
CA GLU A 77 39.67 -0.76 -101.47
C GLU A 77 38.28 -0.66 -100.84
N CYS A 78 37.25 -1.30 -101.43
CA CYS A 78 35.89 -1.21 -100.90
C CYS A 78 35.69 -1.84 -99.50
N GLN A 79 36.50 -2.84 -99.10
CA GLN A 79 36.37 -3.50 -97.79
C GLN A 79 37.18 -2.78 -96.70
N VAL A 80 38.31 -2.20 -97.09
CA VAL A 80 39.12 -1.33 -96.23
C VAL A 80 38.38 -0.01 -95.99
N ASP A 81 37.80 0.59 -97.02
CA ASP A 81 37.05 1.85 -96.92
C ASP A 81 35.84 1.74 -95.98
N GLN A 82 35.17 0.59 -95.97
CA GLN A 82 34.01 0.37 -95.10
C GLN A 82 34.39 0.24 -93.62
N SER A 83 35.57 -0.35 -93.33
CA SER A 83 36.12 -0.48 -91.97
C SER A 83 36.71 0.85 -91.48
N LEU A 84 37.39 1.57 -92.38
CA LEU A 84 37.95 2.90 -92.12
C LEU A 84 36.84 3.91 -91.84
N SER A 85 35.75 3.89 -92.60
CA SER A 85 34.60 4.80 -92.41
C SER A 85 33.93 4.63 -91.05
N LYS A 86 33.85 3.39 -90.53
CA LYS A 86 33.30 3.13 -89.20
C LYS A 86 34.20 3.68 -88.08
N LEU A 87 35.52 3.50 -88.19
CA LEU A 87 36.49 4.03 -87.22
C LEU A 87 36.60 5.56 -87.29
N LEU A 88 36.55 6.14 -88.49
CA LEU A 88 36.51 7.60 -88.68
C LEU A 88 35.26 8.21 -88.05
N SER A 89 34.09 7.58 -88.18
CA SER A 89 32.86 8.07 -87.55
C SER A 89 32.88 8.06 -86.01
N SER A 90 33.73 7.23 -85.39
CA SER A 90 33.97 7.26 -83.94
C SER A 90 35.04 8.29 -83.54
N SER A 91 35.97 8.62 -84.44
CA SER A 91 36.99 9.68 -84.22
C SER A 91 36.33 11.04 -84.12
N ASP A 92 35.42 11.38 -85.03
CA ASP A 92 34.76 12.70 -85.05
C ASP A 92 33.98 13.01 -83.75
N ARG A 93 33.43 11.97 -83.10
CA ARG A 93 32.75 12.10 -81.81
C ARG A 93 33.72 12.35 -80.66
N ILE A 94 34.90 11.70 -80.69
CA ILE A 94 35.95 11.90 -79.68
C ILE A 94 36.57 13.28 -79.86
N ASP A 95 36.82 13.72 -81.10
CA ASP A 95 37.34 15.04 -81.41
C ASP A 95 36.35 16.16 -81.01
N SER A 96 35.04 15.93 -81.19
CA SER A 96 34.03 16.86 -80.69
C SER A 96 34.00 16.93 -79.16
N ALA A 97 34.11 15.80 -78.46
CA ALA A 97 34.17 15.77 -76.99
C ALA A 97 35.47 16.43 -76.46
N LEU A 98 36.61 16.19 -77.11
CA LEU A 98 37.88 16.83 -76.79
C LEU A 98 37.84 18.33 -77.04
N ASN A 99 37.21 18.80 -78.11
CA ASN A 99 37.02 20.23 -78.34
C ASN A 99 36.11 20.86 -77.29
N THR A 100 35.01 20.20 -76.89
CA THR A 100 34.17 20.72 -75.80
C THR A 100 34.90 20.75 -74.45
N ILE A 101 35.79 19.78 -74.19
CA ILE A 101 36.65 19.80 -72.99
C ILE A 101 37.70 20.91 -73.11
N GLY A 102 38.29 21.12 -74.29
CA GLY A 102 39.24 22.19 -74.56
C GLY A 102 38.63 23.59 -74.49
N GLU A 103 37.34 23.76 -74.80
CA GLU A 103 36.60 25.02 -74.62
C GLU A 103 36.29 25.29 -73.14
N ILE A 104 36.06 24.26 -72.33
CA ILE A 104 35.76 24.37 -70.89
C ILE A 104 37.05 24.52 -70.05
N GLU A 105 38.17 23.97 -70.51
CA GLU A 105 39.49 24.05 -69.85
C GLU A 105 39.91 25.48 -69.45
N PRO A 106 39.85 26.51 -70.32
CA PRO A 106 40.20 27.88 -69.92
C PRO A 106 39.22 28.45 -68.90
N ILE A 107 37.93 28.17 -69.00
CA ILE A 107 36.91 28.67 -68.05
C ILE A 107 37.13 28.07 -66.67
N VAL A 108 37.45 26.77 -66.58
CA VAL A 108 37.74 26.09 -65.31
C VAL A 108 39.05 26.59 -64.73
N ARG A 109 40.06 26.87 -65.57
CA ARG A 109 41.33 27.44 -65.12
C ARG A 109 41.17 28.86 -64.60
N ASP A 110 40.44 29.72 -65.30
CA ASP A 110 40.19 31.09 -64.87
C ASP A 110 39.34 31.11 -63.59
N LEU A 111 38.32 30.24 -63.49
CA LEU A 111 37.55 30.06 -62.25
C LEU A 111 38.41 29.52 -61.10
N SER A 112 39.37 28.64 -61.39
CA SER A 112 40.33 28.16 -60.39
C SER A 112 41.27 29.26 -59.92
N GLU A 113 41.70 30.14 -60.84
CA GLU A 113 42.57 31.28 -60.53
C GLU A 113 41.82 32.33 -59.69
N ASP A 114 40.58 32.66 -60.07
CA ASP A 114 39.68 33.52 -59.30
C ASP A 114 39.36 32.91 -57.92
N ALA A 115 39.13 31.60 -57.84
CA ALA A 115 38.92 30.89 -56.57
C ALA A 115 40.18 30.90 -55.70
N SER A 116 41.37 30.75 -56.27
CA SER A 116 42.65 30.87 -55.55
C SER A 116 42.88 32.29 -55.03
N ALA A 117 42.62 33.31 -55.85
CA ALA A 117 42.73 34.71 -55.43
C ALA A 117 41.72 35.06 -54.33
N LEU A 118 40.47 34.59 -54.45
CA LEU A 118 39.46 34.77 -53.41
C LEU A 118 39.86 34.03 -52.12
N HIS A 119 40.42 32.83 -52.23
CA HIS A 119 40.89 32.06 -51.08
C HIS A 119 42.01 32.79 -50.33
N GLU A 120 42.96 33.37 -51.04
CA GLU A 120 44.06 34.14 -50.44
C GLU A 120 43.54 35.39 -49.72
N VAL A 121 42.65 36.16 -50.36
CA VAL A 121 42.02 37.33 -49.73
C VAL A 121 41.18 36.94 -48.51
N VAL A 122 40.44 35.83 -48.58
CA VAL A 122 39.64 35.33 -47.46
C VAL A 122 40.54 34.87 -46.31
N ILE A 123 41.67 34.19 -46.59
CA ILE A 123 42.64 33.81 -45.56
C ILE A 123 43.23 35.04 -44.89
N GLU A 124 43.72 36.03 -45.66
CA GLU A 124 44.33 37.24 -45.09
C GLU A 124 43.32 37.99 -44.21
N ARG A 125 42.07 38.13 -44.69
CA ARG A 125 40.98 38.77 -43.91
C ARG A 125 40.57 37.94 -42.70
N ALA A 126 40.55 36.60 -42.80
CA ALA A 126 40.26 35.70 -41.69
C ALA A 126 41.35 35.77 -40.61
N GLU A 127 42.63 35.88 -40.99
CA GLU A 127 43.73 36.06 -40.05
C GLU A 127 43.65 37.41 -39.31
N VAL A 128 43.26 38.48 -40.01
CA VAL A 128 43.02 39.78 -39.38
C VAL A 128 41.81 39.72 -38.46
N ALA A 129 40.73 39.08 -38.88
CA ALA A 129 39.55 38.85 -38.05
C ALA A 129 39.89 38.04 -36.78
N GLU A 130 40.66 36.95 -36.89
CA GLU A 130 41.07 36.12 -35.74
C GLU A 130 42.00 36.88 -34.79
N ARG A 131 42.90 37.73 -35.31
CA ARG A 131 43.73 38.63 -34.49
C ARG A 131 42.91 39.69 -33.74
N ILE A 132 41.86 40.22 -34.36
CA ILE A 132 40.96 41.17 -33.70
C ILE A 132 40.09 40.44 -32.67
N SER A 133 39.46 39.32 -33.04
CA SER A 133 38.63 38.50 -32.15
C SER A 133 39.41 37.97 -30.95
N SER A 134 40.66 37.55 -31.11
CA SER A 134 41.51 37.14 -29.98
C SER A 134 41.82 38.31 -29.04
N LYS A 135 42.15 39.50 -29.56
CA LYS A 135 42.33 40.71 -28.73
C LYS A 135 41.05 41.13 -28.02
N VAL A 136 39.91 41.04 -28.70
CA VAL A 136 38.59 41.32 -28.13
C VAL A 136 38.26 40.31 -27.02
N ARG A 137 38.50 39.00 -27.22
CA ARG A 137 38.33 37.99 -26.17
C ARG A 137 39.17 38.27 -24.92
N VAL A 138 40.42 38.74 -25.09
CA VAL A 138 41.27 39.14 -23.97
C VAL A 138 40.72 40.39 -23.29
N LEU A 139 40.28 41.38 -24.04
CA LEU A 139 39.65 42.58 -23.49
C LEU A 139 38.35 42.25 -22.74
N ASP A 140 37.51 41.38 -23.28
CA ASP A 140 36.27 40.93 -22.66
C ASP A 140 36.54 40.16 -21.36
N LEU A 141 37.60 39.32 -21.34
CA LEU A 141 38.05 38.64 -20.13
C LEU A 141 38.48 39.64 -19.05
N GLU A 142 39.26 40.67 -19.42
CA GLU A 142 39.69 41.70 -18.49
C GLU A 142 38.51 42.59 -18.02
N GLN A 143 37.57 42.93 -18.91
CA GLN A 143 36.34 43.62 -18.54
C GLN A 143 35.47 42.79 -17.61
N SER A 144 35.33 41.49 -17.86
CA SER A 144 34.62 40.55 -16.99
C SER A 144 35.27 40.49 -15.60
N ARG A 145 36.59 40.37 -15.53
CA ARG A 145 37.33 40.36 -14.26
C ARG A 145 37.20 41.66 -13.48
N VAL A 146 37.26 42.80 -14.16
CA VAL A 146 37.07 44.11 -13.53
C VAL A 146 35.63 44.23 -12.99
N LYS A 147 34.65 43.76 -13.75
CA LYS A 147 33.25 43.73 -13.30
C LYS A 147 33.07 42.83 -12.08
N ASP A 148 33.60 41.62 -12.10
CA ASP A 148 33.57 40.70 -10.96
C ASP A 148 34.25 41.31 -9.71
N CYS A 149 35.36 42.05 -9.89
CA CYS A 149 36.03 42.76 -8.80
C CYS A 149 35.16 43.90 -8.24
N ILE A 150 34.50 44.68 -9.09
CA ILE A 150 33.57 45.74 -8.65
C ILE A 150 32.42 45.13 -7.86
N ASP A 151 31.80 44.06 -8.38
CA ASP A 151 30.69 43.38 -7.73
C ASP A 151 31.10 42.78 -6.37
N ARG A 152 32.31 42.24 -6.25
CA ARG A 152 32.88 41.77 -4.98
C ARG A 152 33.14 42.89 -3.98
N VAL A 153 33.70 44.02 -4.43
CA VAL A 153 33.93 45.19 -3.54
C VAL A 153 32.60 45.79 -3.06
N GLN A 154 31.63 45.90 -3.96
CA GLN A 154 30.28 46.34 -3.65
C GLN A 154 29.62 45.42 -2.61
N SER A 155 29.71 44.10 -2.79
CA SER A 155 29.20 43.11 -1.83
C SER A 155 29.88 43.21 -0.46
N ALA A 156 31.19 43.49 -0.41
CA ALA A 156 31.91 43.69 0.85
C ALA A 156 31.50 44.99 1.57
N ALA A 157 31.25 46.06 0.82
CA ALA A 157 30.74 47.32 1.37
C ALA A 157 29.32 47.14 1.93
N GLU A 158 28.45 46.47 1.19
CA GLU A 158 27.08 46.14 1.61
C GLU A 158 27.07 45.27 2.88
N LEU A 159 27.98 44.29 2.97
CA LEU A 159 28.13 43.47 4.17
C LEU A 159 28.55 44.32 5.39
N LYS A 160 29.51 45.22 5.21
CA LYS A 160 29.98 46.12 6.27
C LYS A 160 28.88 47.06 6.76
N ASP A 161 28.12 47.64 5.83
CA ASP A 161 26.98 48.51 6.15
C ASP A 161 25.87 47.71 6.84
N ALA A 162 25.61 46.47 6.41
CA ALA A 162 24.64 45.59 7.04
C ALA A 162 25.04 45.24 8.49
N PHE A 163 26.31 44.95 8.76
CA PHE A 163 26.78 44.75 10.13
C PHE A 163 26.64 46.02 10.96
N HIS A 164 27.08 47.18 10.47
CA HIS A 164 26.98 48.43 11.23
C HIS A 164 25.53 48.76 11.59
N GLN A 165 24.60 48.63 10.63
CA GLN A 165 23.17 48.85 10.85
C GLN A 165 22.55 47.78 11.75
N LEU A 166 23.03 46.53 11.70
CA LEU A 166 22.59 45.46 12.60
C LEU A 166 22.94 45.76 14.06
N PHE A 167 24.19 46.17 14.34
CA PHE A 167 24.59 46.55 15.71
C PHE A 167 23.77 47.73 16.22
N GLN A 168 23.58 48.76 15.38
CA GLN A 168 22.77 49.91 15.73
C GLN A 168 21.30 49.49 16.04
N ALA A 169 20.72 48.61 15.24
CA ALA A 169 19.36 48.12 15.47
C ALA A 169 19.23 47.28 16.75
N ILE A 170 20.27 46.50 17.10
CA ILE A 170 20.32 45.75 18.37
C ILE A 170 20.40 46.69 19.57
N GLU A 171 21.21 47.76 19.50
CA GLU A 171 21.31 48.77 20.57
C GLU A 171 19.99 49.52 20.81
N TYR A 172 19.26 49.85 19.75
CA TYR A 172 17.94 50.48 19.85
C TYR A 172 16.78 49.49 20.10
N ALA A 173 17.07 48.20 20.22
CA ALA A 173 16.09 47.12 20.36
C ALA A 173 15.02 47.09 19.24
N ASP A 174 15.39 47.54 18.02
CA ASP A 174 14.54 47.40 16.83
C ASP A 174 14.78 46.04 16.17
N TRP A 175 14.03 45.05 16.64
CA TRP A 175 14.12 43.67 16.21
C TRP A 175 13.75 43.46 14.73
N GLU A 176 12.88 44.29 14.16
CA GLU A 176 12.46 44.16 12.76
C GLU A 176 13.53 44.67 11.80
N ALA A 177 14.12 45.82 12.11
CA ALA A 177 15.26 46.34 11.36
C ALA A 177 16.45 45.36 11.47
N ALA A 178 16.78 44.89 12.68
CA ALA A 178 17.86 43.94 12.91
C ALA A 178 17.71 42.69 12.02
N THR A 179 16.51 42.13 11.97
CA THR A 179 16.23 40.93 11.15
C THR A 179 16.41 41.18 9.66
N ARG A 180 16.01 42.36 9.14
CA ARG A 180 16.23 42.73 7.72
C ARG A 180 17.72 42.87 7.39
N HIS A 181 18.52 43.41 8.31
CA HIS A 181 19.97 43.54 8.11
C HIS A 181 20.67 42.17 8.13
N VAL A 182 20.23 41.25 8.98
CA VAL A 182 20.68 39.84 8.96
C VAL A 182 20.32 39.16 7.64
N GLN A 183 19.11 39.38 7.11
CA GLN A 183 18.73 38.82 5.81
C GLN A 183 19.60 39.33 4.66
N ARG A 184 19.93 40.61 4.65
CA ARG A 184 20.85 41.19 3.66
C ARG A 184 22.24 40.58 3.78
N ALA A 185 22.75 40.38 5.00
CA ALA A 185 24.03 39.72 5.23
C ALA A 185 24.03 38.24 4.80
N ASN A 186 22.92 37.51 5.03
CA ASN A 186 22.75 36.11 4.61
C ASN A 186 22.52 35.92 3.10
N ALA A 187 22.08 36.97 2.38
CA ALA A 187 21.90 36.92 0.93
C ALA A 187 23.22 36.94 0.16
N ILE A 188 24.32 37.33 0.82
CA ILE A 188 25.66 37.34 0.25
C ILE A 188 26.23 35.91 0.31
N ASP A 189 26.89 35.48 -0.77
CA ASP A 189 27.41 34.11 -0.92
C ASP A 189 28.31 33.69 0.26
N ARG A 190 28.06 32.48 0.79
CA ARG A 190 28.82 31.92 1.92
C ARG A 190 30.28 31.66 1.58
N GLY A 191 30.60 31.34 0.32
CA GLY A 191 31.99 31.20 -0.13
C GLY A 191 32.76 32.53 -0.11
N PHE A 192 32.05 33.64 -0.33
CA PHE A 192 32.62 34.99 -0.27
C PHE A 192 32.85 35.45 1.18
N LEU A 193 31.97 35.10 2.12
CA LEU A 193 32.10 35.41 3.56
C LEU A 193 33.37 34.81 4.19
N THR A 194 33.87 33.70 3.66
CA THR A 194 35.11 33.04 4.11
C THR A 194 36.37 33.47 3.35
N SER A 195 36.27 34.43 2.42
CA SER A 195 37.41 34.85 1.63
C SER A 195 38.36 35.76 2.42
N HIS A 196 39.67 35.59 2.20
CA HIS A 196 40.73 36.37 2.85
C HIS A 196 40.59 37.89 2.63
N PHE A 197 39.92 38.32 1.54
CA PHE A 197 39.66 39.73 1.28
C PHE A 197 38.64 40.32 2.26
N VAL A 198 37.53 39.61 2.49
CA VAL A 198 36.44 40.05 3.38
C VAL A 198 36.90 39.98 4.83
N GLU A 199 37.69 38.97 5.19
CA GLU A 199 38.33 38.84 6.50
C GLU A 199 39.28 40.01 6.82
N ALA A 200 39.85 40.69 5.83
CA ALA A 200 40.72 41.84 6.05
C ALA A 200 40.00 43.19 6.02
N VAL A 201 38.92 43.32 5.24
CA VAL A 201 38.27 44.62 4.93
C VAL A 201 37.06 44.92 5.82
N VAL A 202 36.35 43.89 6.27
CA VAL A 202 35.10 44.03 7.04
C VAL A 202 35.31 44.13 8.56
N PRO A 203 36.36 43.56 9.20
CA PRO A 203 36.57 43.77 10.63
C PRO A 203 36.64 45.26 10.97
N THR A 204 35.77 45.66 11.89
CA THR A 204 35.67 47.02 12.40
C THR A 204 36.16 46.99 13.85
N ALA A 205 36.54 48.12 14.45
CA ALA A 205 37.07 48.19 15.82
C ALA A 205 36.23 47.48 16.90
N ASN A 206 34.94 47.22 16.63
CA ASN A 206 34.00 46.53 17.52
C ASN A 206 33.86 45.01 17.24
N ILE A 207 34.45 44.47 16.16
CA ILE A 207 34.35 43.05 15.75
C ILE A 207 35.74 42.58 15.28
N PRO A 208 36.56 41.98 16.17
CA PRO A 208 37.86 41.43 15.79
C PRO A 208 37.76 40.04 15.12
N GLU A 209 36.57 39.44 15.14
CA GLU A 209 36.33 38.09 14.61
C GLU A 209 36.05 38.10 13.09
N PRO A 210 36.34 36.99 12.38
CA PRO A 210 35.98 36.83 10.98
C PRO A 210 34.47 37.03 10.75
N PRO A 211 34.06 37.66 9.65
CA PRO A 211 32.67 38.08 9.41
C PRO A 211 31.68 36.90 9.35
N ALA A 212 32.11 35.72 8.91
CA ALA A 212 31.28 34.52 8.93
C ALA A 212 30.93 34.07 10.36
N ILE A 213 31.91 34.07 11.26
CA ILE A 213 31.74 33.69 12.68
C ILE A 213 30.98 34.79 13.42
N ALA A 214 31.28 36.05 13.14
CA ALA A 214 30.58 37.19 13.72
C ALA A 214 29.08 37.18 13.36
N LEU A 215 28.72 36.88 12.11
CA LEU A 215 27.32 36.77 11.70
C LEU A 215 26.60 35.62 12.44
N GLU A 216 27.25 34.46 12.55
CA GLU A 216 26.68 33.30 13.25
C GLU A 216 26.50 33.59 14.75
N ASN A 217 27.49 34.18 15.41
CA ASN A 217 27.41 34.60 16.81
C ASN A 217 26.28 35.62 17.04
N LEU A 218 26.12 36.59 16.14
CA LEU A 218 25.02 37.56 16.22
C LEU A 218 23.66 36.92 15.99
N ILE A 219 23.54 35.98 15.05
CA ILE A 219 22.30 35.23 14.84
C ILE A 219 21.94 34.44 16.09
N ILE A 220 22.91 33.79 16.75
CA ILE A 220 22.69 33.06 18.00
C ILE A 220 22.21 34.01 19.10
N GLN A 221 22.89 35.14 19.31
CA GLN A 221 22.49 36.13 20.32
C GLN A 221 21.09 36.71 20.07
N LEU A 222 20.77 37.02 18.81
CA LEU A 222 19.44 37.53 18.43
C LEU A 222 18.37 36.45 18.65
N THR A 223 18.68 35.19 18.29
CA THR A 223 17.79 34.05 18.50
C THR A 223 17.48 33.84 19.98
N GLU A 224 18.49 33.89 20.86
CA GLU A 224 18.29 33.79 22.31
C GLU A 224 17.42 34.94 22.85
N THR A 225 17.64 36.15 22.36
CA THR A 225 16.88 37.34 22.77
C THR A 225 15.42 37.25 22.30
N PHE A 226 15.20 36.77 21.09
CA PHE A 226 13.87 36.52 20.54
C PHE A 226 13.16 35.39 21.29
N LEU A 227 13.86 34.31 21.65
CA LEU A 227 13.28 33.23 22.47
C LEU A 227 12.85 33.73 23.86
N LYS A 228 13.67 34.53 24.53
CA LYS A 228 13.31 35.13 25.83
C LYS A 228 12.08 36.02 25.71
N SER A 229 12.05 36.89 24.69
CA SER A 229 10.94 37.82 24.45
C SER A 229 9.66 37.10 24.04
N PHE A 230 9.77 36.07 23.19
CA PHE A 230 8.68 35.20 22.79
C PHE A 230 8.09 34.45 23.99
N ASN A 231 8.94 33.83 24.83
CA ASN A 231 8.48 33.10 26.01
C ASN A 231 7.82 34.03 27.04
N ALA A 232 8.31 35.26 27.20
CA ALA A 232 7.67 36.25 28.06
C ALA A 232 6.28 36.65 27.51
N ALA A 233 6.16 36.91 26.21
CA ALA A 233 4.87 37.20 25.56
C ALA A 233 3.89 36.02 25.64
N ALA A 234 4.39 34.79 25.46
CA ALA A 234 3.64 33.55 25.56
C ALA A 234 3.07 33.32 26.97
N GLN A 235 3.84 33.63 28.03
CA GLN A 235 3.37 33.55 29.42
C GLN A 235 2.25 34.55 29.73
N VAL A 236 2.33 35.75 29.15
CA VAL A 236 1.30 36.80 29.30
C VAL A 236 0.08 36.53 28.40
N LYS A 237 0.16 35.53 27.51
CA LYS A 237 -0.86 35.22 26.49
C LYS A 237 -1.15 36.40 25.55
N ASP A 238 -0.14 37.22 25.27
CA ASP A 238 -0.25 38.29 24.27
C ASP A 238 -0.14 37.69 22.86
N GLU A 239 -1.27 37.50 22.20
CA GLU A 239 -1.35 36.94 20.85
C GLU A 239 -0.62 37.80 19.81
N ALA A 240 -0.65 39.13 19.97
CA ALA A 240 -0.06 40.06 19.00
C ALA A 240 1.47 40.04 19.10
N ALA A 241 2.02 40.10 20.31
CA ALA A 241 3.47 40.03 20.53
C ALA A 241 4.04 38.64 20.20
N THR A 242 3.35 37.56 20.58
CA THR A 242 3.76 36.18 20.27
C THR A 242 3.80 35.96 18.75
N THR A 243 2.77 36.41 18.04
CA THR A 243 2.71 36.35 16.58
C THR A 243 3.76 37.23 15.90
N ARG A 244 4.11 38.39 16.50
CA ARG A 244 5.16 39.27 15.99
C ARG A 244 6.52 38.57 16.02
N PHE A 245 6.94 38.05 17.17
CA PHE A 245 8.22 37.35 17.30
C PHE A 245 8.26 36.04 16.50
N PHE A 246 7.14 35.32 16.41
CA PHE A 246 7.04 34.10 15.60
C PHE A 246 7.36 34.35 14.12
N LYS A 247 6.98 35.51 13.57
CA LYS A 247 7.28 35.87 12.17
C LYS A 247 8.76 36.20 11.93
N LEU A 248 9.51 36.54 12.97
CA LEU A 248 10.89 37.00 12.85
C LEU A 248 11.90 35.85 12.81
N PHE A 249 11.60 34.70 13.43
CA PHE A 249 12.51 33.55 13.46
C PHE A 249 12.87 32.98 12.08
N PRO A 250 11.93 32.78 11.12
CA PRO A 250 12.27 32.25 9.80
C PRO A 250 13.23 33.16 9.03
N LEU A 251 13.16 34.47 9.28
CA LEU A 251 13.96 35.47 8.58
C LEU A 251 15.43 35.47 9.03
N LEU A 252 15.73 34.92 10.21
CA LEU A 252 17.10 34.82 10.76
C LEU A 252 17.92 33.67 10.16
N GLY A 253 17.25 32.65 9.62
CA GLY A 253 17.88 31.48 9.02
C GLY A 253 17.33 30.14 9.53
N PRO A 254 17.85 29.01 9.03
CA PRO A 254 17.30 27.68 9.30
C PRO A 254 17.41 27.25 10.77
N SER A 255 18.51 27.57 11.45
CA SER A 255 18.71 27.25 12.88
C SER A 255 17.76 28.01 13.80
N ALA A 256 17.57 29.30 13.54
CA ALA A 256 16.62 30.14 14.28
C ALA A 256 15.17 29.74 14.01
N SER A 257 14.85 29.32 12.77
CA SER A 257 13.54 28.79 12.40
C SER A 257 13.20 27.52 13.21
N GLU A 258 14.12 26.57 13.33
CA GLU A 258 13.92 25.36 14.14
C GLU A 258 13.71 25.69 15.63
N ALA A 259 14.52 26.61 16.18
CA ALA A 259 14.39 27.05 17.56
C ALA A 259 13.06 27.78 17.84
N GLY A 260 12.63 28.65 16.92
CA GLY A 260 11.35 29.36 17.01
C GLY A 260 10.15 28.42 16.90
N LEU A 261 10.20 27.44 16.00
CA LEU A 261 9.18 26.40 15.87
C LEU A 261 9.13 25.51 17.12
N ALA A 262 10.29 25.24 17.72
CA ALA A 262 10.36 24.52 18.98
C ALA A 262 9.72 25.28 20.14
N ALA A 263 10.04 26.56 20.33
CA ALA A 263 9.40 27.38 21.36
C ALA A 263 7.89 27.54 21.11
N TYR A 264 7.48 27.68 19.85
CA TYR A 264 6.08 27.74 19.48
C TYR A 264 5.33 26.44 19.80
N SER A 265 5.93 25.28 19.52
CA SER A 265 5.33 23.99 19.90
C SER A 265 5.18 23.84 21.42
N ASP A 266 6.11 24.37 22.21
CA ASP A 266 6.01 24.39 23.68
C ASP A 266 4.90 25.34 24.15
N PHE A 267 4.73 26.50 23.50
CA PHE A 267 3.60 27.40 23.75
C PHE A 267 2.28 26.71 23.42
N VAL A 268 2.12 26.14 22.22
CA VAL A 268 0.90 25.44 21.81
C VAL A 268 0.58 24.27 22.75
N ARG A 269 1.60 23.58 23.26
CA ARG A 269 1.42 22.57 24.32
C ARG A 269 0.79 23.15 25.60
N THR A 270 1.10 24.39 25.98
CA THR A 270 0.46 25.05 27.13
C THR A 270 -0.98 25.50 26.86
N LEU A 271 -1.39 25.64 25.59
CA LEU A 271 -2.79 25.90 25.23
C LEU A 271 -3.67 24.65 25.39
N ILE A 272 -3.09 23.45 25.30
CA ILE A 272 -3.82 22.21 25.58
C ILE A 272 -4.19 22.25 27.07
N SER A 273 -5.47 22.51 27.33
CA SER A 273 -6.01 22.44 28.69
C SER A 273 -5.99 20.99 29.13
N VAL A 274 -5.36 20.71 30.28
CA VAL A 274 -5.56 19.42 30.94
C VAL A 274 -7.05 19.31 31.24
N PRO A 275 -7.80 18.36 30.68
CA PRO A 275 -9.21 18.25 30.95
C PRO A 275 -9.41 18.13 32.47
N SER A 276 -10.31 18.93 33.02
CA SER A 276 -10.76 18.85 34.42
C SER A 276 -11.38 17.49 34.78
N SER A 277 -11.49 16.58 33.80
CA SER A 277 -11.88 15.17 33.94
C SER A 277 -10.78 14.23 34.44
N ILE A 278 -9.49 14.62 34.34
CA ILE A 278 -8.37 13.85 34.91
C ILE A 278 -8.30 14.07 36.43
N THR A 279 -8.82 15.21 36.91
CA THR A 279 -9.12 15.41 38.32
C THR A 279 -10.42 14.69 38.66
N ARG A 280 -10.32 13.72 39.59
CA ARG A 280 -11.49 12.97 40.12
C ARG A 280 -12.67 13.92 40.37
N PRO A 281 -13.88 13.58 39.92
CA PRO A 281 -15.05 14.34 40.34
C PRO A 281 -15.15 14.26 41.86
N THR A 282 -15.15 15.42 42.52
CA THR A 282 -15.29 15.55 43.98
C THR A 282 -16.69 15.21 44.46
N ASP A 283 -17.67 15.26 43.55
CA ASP A 283 -19.05 14.87 43.78
C ASP A 283 -19.24 13.47 43.19
N GLY A 284 -19.84 12.54 43.95
CA GLY A 284 -19.98 11.11 43.65
C GLY A 284 -20.77 10.71 42.37
N ALA A 285 -20.71 11.51 41.31
CA ALA A 285 -21.14 11.17 39.96
C ALA A 285 -20.24 10.07 39.38
N LYS A 286 -20.86 9.17 38.59
CA LYS A 286 -20.12 8.14 37.86
C LYS A 286 -19.03 8.80 36.98
N PRO A 287 -17.79 8.29 36.97
CA PRO A 287 -16.74 8.83 36.13
C PRO A 287 -17.19 8.82 34.67
N ALA A 288 -16.95 9.92 33.95
CA ALA A 288 -17.25 10.01 32.52
C ALA A 288 -16.49 8.90 31.77
N SER A 289 -17.14 8.24 30.80
CA SER A 289 -16.50 7.17 30.02
C SER A 289 -15.17 7.64 29.44
N ILE A 290 -14.15 6.78 29.49
CA ILE A 290 -12.81 7.08 28.97
C ILE A 290 -12.84 7.50 27.50
N VAL A 291 -13.81 6.99 26.74
CA VAL A 291 -14.01 7.32 25.32
C VAL A 291 -14.35 8.81 25.15
N ILE A 292 -15.20 9.38 26.01
CA ILE A 292 -15.59 10.80 25.97
C ILE A 292 -14.38 11.67 26.30
N GLN A 293 -13.61 11.27 27.31
CA GLN A 293 -12.41 12.00 27.73
C GLN A 293 -11.33 12.00 26.64
N LEU A 294 -11.07 10.83 26.03
CA LEU A 294 -10.18 10.70 24.88
C LEU A 294 -10.66 11.55 23.69
N THR A 295 -11.97 11.52 23.40
CA THR A 295 -12.56 12.30 22.31
C THR A 295 -12.29 13.79 22.52
N SER A 296 -12.55 14.31 23.72
CA SER A 296 -12.29 15.72 24.04
C SER A 296 -10.82 16.11 23.87
N ILE A 297 -9.87 15.25 24.26
CA ILE A 297 -8.44 15.55 24.13
C ILE A 297 -8.06 15.57 22.65
N VAL A 298 -8.43 14.53 21.90
CA VAL A 298 -8.15 14.41 20.47
C VAL A 298 -8.77 15.54 19.66
N GLU A 299 -10.01 15.95 19.96
CA GLU A 299 -10.69 17.06 19.30
C GLU A 299 -9.99 18.40 19.58
N GLN A 300 -9.55 18.63 20.82
CA GLN A 300 -8.78 19.84 21.16
C GLN A 300 -7.46 19.88 20.39
N LEU A 301 -6.73 18.76 20.29
CA LEU A 301 -5.51 18.69 19.49
C LEU A 301 -5.78 18.93 18.00
N ALA A 302 -6.83 18.31 17.45
CA ALA A 302 -7.19 18.48 16.04
C ALA A 302 -7.56 19.95 15.74
N LEU A 303 -8.30 20.61 16.64
CA LEU A 303 -8.70 22.02 16.50
C LEU A 303 -7.49 22.96 16.60
N ILE A 304 -6.56 22.70 17.51
CA ILE A 304 -5.29 23.43 17.60
C ILE A 304 -4.49 23.28 16.30
N ILE A 305 -4.38 22.06 15.78
CA ILE A 305 -3.68 21.81 14.51
C ILE A 305 -4.35 22.59 13.38
N ASP A 306 -5.68 22.56 13.29
CA ASP A 306 -6.46 23.23 12.26
C ASP A 306 -6.30 24.76 12.27
N GLN A 307 -6.35 25.38 13.45
CA GLN A 307 -6.23 26.83 13.59
C GLN A 307 -4.83 27.37 13.31
N HIS A 308 -3.79 26.64 13.76
CA HIS A 308 -2.42 27.11 13.68
C HIS A 308 -1.69 26.69 12.40
N GLN A 309 -2.19 25.70 11.65
CA GLN A 309 -1.58 25.24 10.40
C GLN A 309 -1.41 26.39 9.39
N GLY A 310 -2.45 27.19 9.16
CA GLY A 310 -2.39 28.29 8.18
C GLY A 310 -1.35 29.37 8.53
N VAL A 311 -1.08 29.58 9.83
CA VAL A 311 -0.05 30.53 10.28
C VAL A 311 1.35 29.94 10.11
N VAL A 312 1.54 28.68 10.49
CA VAL A 312 2.84 27.99 10.38
C VAL A 312 3.24 27.84 8.92
N ASP A 313 2.34 27.36 8.05
CA ASP A 313 2.61 27.13 6.63
C ASP A 313 2.96 28.44 5.90
N LYS A 314 2.39 29.58 6.32
CA LYS A 314 2.64 30.90 5.72
C LYS A 314 4.06 31.42 5.98
N TYR A 315 4.63 31.18 7.15
CA TYR A 315 5.89 31.81 7.58
C TYR A 315 7.07 30.84 7.60
N TYR A 316 6.84 29.55 7.88
CA TYR A 316 7.88 28.53 8.00
C TYR A 316 7.94 27.60 6.79
N GLY A 317 6.90 27.63 5.95
CA GLY A 317 6.80 26.83 4.73
C GLY A 317 5.99 25.55 4.92
N PRO A 318 5.68 24.87 3.79
CA PRO A 318 4.91 23.63 3.82
C PRO A 318 5.69 22.54 4.58
N ARG A 319 4.98 21.76 5.41
CA ARG A 319 5.49 20.64 6.24
C ARG A 319 6.16 21.01 7.56
N SER A 320 6.41 22.28 7.87
CA SER A 320 6.88 22.68 9.21
C SER A 320 5.86 22.35 10.31
N MET A 321 4.57 22.30 9.96
CA MET A 321 3.51 21.89 10.88
C MET A 321 3.65 20.43 11.35
N VAL A 322 4.30 19.55 10.58
CA VAL A 322 4.55 18.15 10.95
C VAL A 322 5.42 18.07 12.20
N THR A 323 6.45 18.92 12.31
CA THR A 323 7.34 18.96 13.49
C THR A 323 6.60 19.41 14.75
N VAL A 324 5.67 20.37 14.61
CA VAL A 324 4.81 20.81 15.71
C VAL A 324 3.84 19.71 16.11
N ALA A 325 3.20 19.06 15.13
CA ALA A 325 2.27 17.96 15.36
C ALA A 325 2.94 16.75 16.05
N LEU A 326 4.20 16.44 15.72
CA LEU A 326 4.98 15.41 16.42
C LEU A 326 5.13 15.72 17.92
N LYS A 327 5.39 16.98 18.28
CA LYS A 327 5.52 17.39 19.69
C LYS A 327 4.16 17.41 20.40
N LEU A 328 3.08 17.79 19.71
CA LEU A 328 1.73 17.70 20.25
C LEU A 328 1.32 16.25 20.48
N ASN A 329 1.68 15.33 19.59
CA ASN A 329 1.46 13.90 19.79
C ASN A 329 2.19 13.35 21.02
N LYS A 330 3.40 13.83 21.34
CA LYS A 330 4.08 13.46 22.60
C LYS A 330 3.32 13.94 23.84
N GLU A 331 2.67 15.10 23.77
CA GLU A 331 1.81 15.56 24.87
C GLU A 331 0.52 14.74 24.96
N LEU A 332 -0.08 14.37 23.82
CA LEU A 332 -1.20 13.43 23.76
C LEU A 332 -0.83 12.11 24.45
N ASP A 333 0.33 11.55 24.13
CA ASP A 333 0.85 10.32 24.73
C ASP A 333 1.01 10.45 26.26
N ARG A 334 1.49 11.60 26.74
CA ARG A 334 1.62 11.89 28.18
C ARG A 334 0.25 11.97 28.88
N LEU A 335 -0.70 12.72 28.32
CA LEU A 335 -2.03 12.91 28.89
C LEU A 335 -2.82 11.60 28.89
N MET A 336 -2.80 10.90 27.77
CA MET A 336 -3.50 9.64 27.60
C MET A 336 -2.86 8.51 28.40
N GLY A 337 -1.53 8.48 28.51
CA GLY A 337 -0.84 7.53 29.39
C GLY A 337 -1.36 7.62 30.82
N ARG A 338 -1.55 8.82 31.36
CA ARG A 338 -2.14 9.01 32.70
C ARG A 338 -3.59 8.58 32.77
N LEU A 339 -4.39 8.95 31.77
CA LEU A 339 -5.81 8.62 31.73
C LEU A 339 -6.03 7.10 31.69
N ILE A 340 -5.29 6.40 30.84
CA ILE A 340 -5.37 4.95 30.69
C ILE A 340 -4.92 4.24 31.97
N SER A 341 -3.82 4.69 32.61
CA SER A 341 -3.37 4.10 33.87
C SER A 341 -4.37 4.30 35.02
N ALA A 342 -5.05 5.46 35.08
CA ALA A 342 -6.11 5.70 36.04
C ALA A 342 -7.31 4.76 35.79
N TRP A 343 -7.76 4.67 34.53
CA TRP A 343 -8.86 3.79 34.13
C TRP A 343 -8.55 2.30 34.36
N GLU A 344 -7.33 1.85 34.07
CA GLU A 344 -6.91 0.47 34.33
C GLU A 344 -7.00 0.11 35.81
N THR A 345 -6.60 1.04 36.68
CA THR A 345 -6.67 0.87 38.13
C THR A 345 -8.12 0.86 38.61
N ASP A 346 -8.94 1.80 38.13
CA ASP A 346 -10.35 1.93 38.53
C ASP A 346 -11.19 0.72 38.10
N GLN A 347 -10.93 0.15 36.91
CA GLN A 347 -11.67 -1.00 36.37
C GLN A 347 -11.13 -2.36 36.85
N GLN A 348 -10.02 -2.38 37.59
CA GLN A 348 -9.37 -3.61 38.08
C GLN A 348 -9.14 -4.66 36.98
N LEU A 349 -8.73 -4.20 35.78
CA LEU A 349 -8.67 -5.02 34.57
C LEU A 349 -7.85 -6.30 34.74
N ASN A 350 -6.74 -6.23 35.45
CA ASN A 350 -5.86 -7.37 35.68
C ASN A 350 -6.55 -8.49 36.49
N ARG A 351 -7.44 -8.14 37.44
CA ARG A 351 -8.23 -9.13 38.19
C ARG A 351 -9.26 -9.79 37.28
N LYS A 352 -10.01 -8.99 36.52
CA LYS A 352 -11.05 -9.46 35.60
C LYS A 352 -10.45 -10.33 34.48
N LEU A 353 -9.29 -9.96 33.95
CA LEU A 353 -8.56 -10.75 32.95
C LEU A 353 -8.18 -12.14 33.49
N LEU A 354 -7.65 -12.21 34.71
CA LEU A 354 -7.27 -13.48 35.33
C LEU A 354 -8.48 -14.39 35.58
N SER A 355 -9.62 -13.82 35.98
CA SER A 355 -10.88 -14.56 36.08
C SER A 355 -11.32 -15.13 34.74
N VAL A 356 -11.34 -14.27 33.70
CA VAL A 356 -11.70 -14.64 32.34
C VAL A 356 -10.79 -15.71 31.74
N GLN A 357 -9.48 -15.65 32.00
CA GLN A 357 -8.53 -16.66 31.51
C GLN A 357 -8.69 -18.02 32.21
N ARG A 358 -9.20 -18.04 33.44
CA ARG A 358 -9.47 -19.28 34.19
C ARG A 358 -10.80 -19.93 33.84
N TYR A 359 -11.67 -19.22 33.11
CA TYR A 359 -12.97 -19.73 32.72
C TYR A 359 -12.86 -20.96 31.80
N SER A 360 -13.59 -22.00 32.15
CA SER A 360 -13.72 -23.25 31.39
C SER A 360 -15.16 -23.39 30.90
N PHE A 361 -15.32 -23.68 29.62
CA PHE A 361 -16.63 -23.79 28.98
C PHE A 361 -17.35 -25.05 29.49
N ALA A 362 -18.41 -24.86 30.28
CA ALA A 362 -19.04 -25.93 31.07
C ALA A 362 -19.93 -26.83 30.21
N ALA A 363 -20.61 -26.32 29.18
CA ALA A 363 -21.41 -27.12 28.25
C ALA A 363 -20.59 -28.24 27.57
N GLN A 364 -19.30 -27.99 27.31
CA GLN A 364 -18.37 -29.01 26.83
C GLN A 364 -18.11 -30.10 27.87
N ASN A 365 -17.88 -29.71 29.12
CA ASN A 365 -17.56 -30.62 30.21
C ASN A 365 -18.78 -31.46 30.66
N GLN A 366 -19.98 -30.89 30.62
CA GLN A 366 -21.23 -31.60 30.94
C GLN A 366 -21.58 -32.67 29.90
N LEU A 367 -21.31 -32.41 28.61
CA LEU A 367 -21.48 -33.42 27.56
C LEU A 367 -20.42 -34.53 27.64
N LEU A 368 -19.22 -34.24 28.15
CA LEU A 368 -18.18 -35.23 28.40
C LEU A 368 -18.49 -36.12 29.62
N THR A 369 -19.07 -35.56 30.69
CA THR A 369 -19.46 -36.35 31.88
C THR A 369 -20.68 -37.23 31.64
N ALA A 370 -21.64 -36.82 30.80
CA ALA A 370 -22.77 -37.66 30.41
C ALA A 370 -22.35 -38.97 29.72
N ASN A 371 -21.26 -38.94 28.94
CA ASN A 371 -20.73 -40.16 28.31
C ASN A 371 -20.07 -41.12 29.32
N ASN A 372 -19.55 -40.64 30.45
CA ASN A 372 -18.84 -41.46 31.44
C ASN A 372 -19.74 -42.12 32.51
N VAL A 373 -21.02 -41.72 32.63
CA VAL A 373 -21.96 -42.33 33.60
C VAL A 373 -22.67 -43.58 33.05
N SER A 374 -22.36 -43.99 31.82
CA SER A 374 -22.91 -45.22 31.20
C SER A 374 -22.38 -46.54 31.81
N GLY A 375 -21.68 -46.48 32.96
CA GLY A 375 -21.02 -47.62 33.59
C GLY A 375 -21.08 -47.62 35.12
N SER A 376 -22.25 -47.39 35.73
CA SER A 376 -22.51 -47.87 37.10
C SER A 376 -24.00 -47.80 37.45
N SER A 377 -24.45 -48.77 38.22
CA SER A 377 -25.81 -49.18 38.59
C SER A 377 -26.77 -48.09 39.12
N ASN A 378 -28.04 -48.20 38.71
CA ASN A 378 -29.32 -47.80 39.35
C ASN A 378 -29.33 -46.72 40.44
N PRO A 379 -30.17 -45.67 40.29
CA PRO A 379 -30.69 -44.93 41.44
C PRO A 379 -32.23 -44.85 41.41
N ILE A 380 -32.90 -45.74 42.16
CA ILE A 380 -34.33 -45.57 42.50
C ILE A 380 -34.53 -44.69 43.75
N ASN A 381 -33.50 -44.34 44.51
CA ASN A 381 -33.67 -43.55 45.73
C ASN A 381 -32.62 -42.42 45.84
N SER A 382 -32.92 -41.23 45.28
CA SER A 382 -32.33 -39.99 45.78
C SER A 382 -33.25 -38.78 45.52
N PRO A 383 -33.41 -37.83 46.47
CA PRO A 383 -34.38 -36.72 46.37
C PRO A 383 -34.01 -35.65 45.32
N ALA A 384 -32.82 -35.74 44.70
CA ALA A 384 -32.30 -34.74 43.78
C ALA A 384 -32.93 -34.81 42.36
N ALA A 385 -33.45 -35.98 41.96
CA ALA A 385 -34.05 -36.16 40.63
C ALA A 385 -35.47 -35.55 40.49
N LEU A 386 -36.15 -35.29 41.62
CA LEU A 386 -37.48 -34.67 41.61
C LEU A 386 -37.44 -33.15 41.37
N HIS A 387 -36.32 -32.49 41.69
CA HIS A 387 -36.18 -31.03 41.52
C HIS A 387 -35.90 -30.60 40.07
N SER A 388 -35.33 -31.46 39.22
CA SER A 388 -35.07 -31.13 37.80
C SER A 388 -36.34 -31.14 36.96
N SER A 389 -37.32 -31.98 37.30
CA SER A 389 -38.58 -32.09 36.56
C SER A 389 -39.59 -30.99 36.89
N LEU A 390 -39.52 -30.39 38.10
CA LEU A 390 -40.45 -29.33 38.51
C LEU A 390 -40.06 -27.92 38.02
N ARG A 391 -38.80 -27.70 37.63
CA ARG A 391 -38.37 -26.41 37.07
C ARG A 391 -38.94 -26.14 35.66
N SER A 392 -39.31 -27.20 34.94
CA SER A 392 -39.93 -27.11 33.60
C SER A 392 -41.40 -26.64 33.61
N LEU A 393 -42.05 -26.58 34.79
CA LEU A 393 -43.47 -26.21 34.91
C LEU A 393 -43.71 -24.74 35.33
N ALA A 394 -42.66 -23.99 35.63
CA ALA A 394 -42.75 -22.57 35.99
C ALA A 394 -42.30 -21.67 34.83
N GLY A 395 -43.01 -21.77 33.70
CA GLY A 395 -42.92 -20.80 32.61
C GLY A 395 -44.03 -19.75 32.73
N ASN A 396 -43.62 -18.50 33.00
CA ASN A 396 -44.14 -17.23 32.46
C ASN A 396 -44.07 -16.10 33.49
N VAL A 397 -43.32 -15.04 33.16
CA VAL A 397 -43.77 -13.64 33.08
C VAL A 397 -42.59 -12.73 32.64
N GLN A 398 -42.78 -12.15 31.45
CA GLN A 398 -42.33 -10.85 30.91
C GLN A 398 -40.84 -10.56 30.58
N ARG A 399 -40.61 -10.49 29.25
CA ARG A 399 -39.80 -9.45 28.58
C ARG A 399 -40.39 -8.06 28.89
N THR A 400 -39.57 -7.12 29.38
CA THR A 400 -39.56 -5.68 29.00
C THR A 400 -38.38 -4.95 29.65
N TYR A 401 -37.77 -4.02 28.91
CA TYR A 401 -36.72 -3.09 29.38
C TYR A 401 -37.32 -1.94 30.23
N ASN A 402 -36.72 -1.62 31.40
CA ASN A 402 -36.49 -0.27 32.01
C ASN A 402 -36.22 -0.33 33.54
N LEU A 403 -35.33 0.55 34.04
CA LEU A 403 -34.82 0.78 35.43
C LEU A 403 -35.90 1.43 36.37
N PRO A 404 -35.76 1.63 37.74
CA PRO A 404 -34.57 1.59 38.62
C PRO A 404 -34.68 1.07 40.09
N GLN A 405 -33.57 1.22 40.82
CA GLN A 405 -33.15 0.87 42.20
C GLN A 405 -34.20 0.84 43.35
N GLY A 406 -33.99 -0.09 44.30
CA GLY A 406 -34.55 -0.05 45.66
C GLY A 406 -34.02 -1.17 46.57
N SER A 407 -33.40 -0.80 47.68
CA SER A 407 -32.71 -1.62 48.68
C SER A 407 -33.62 -2.51 49.54
N ALA A 408 -33.15 -3.70 49.97
CA ALA A 408 -33.25 -4.23 51.36
C ALA A 408 -32.83 -5.72 51.51
N SER A 409 -31.73 -5.93 52.25
CA SER A 409 -31.47 -6.95 53.31
C SER A 409 -31.93 -8.42 53.20
N SER A 410 -30.91 -9.30 53.12
CA SER A 410 -30.50 -10.34 54.12
C SER A 410 -31.54 -11.30 54.73
N LEU A 411 -31.38 -12.61 54.49
CA LEU A 411 -30.95 -13.62 55.50
C LEU A 411 -31.00 -15.07 54.97
N ASN A 412 -29.83 -15.70 54.94
CA ASN A 412 -29.48 -17.12 55.17
C ASN A 412 -30.30 -18.27 54.58
N SER A 413 -29.66 -19.04 53.69
CA SER A 413 -29.63 -20.52 53.77
C SER A 413 -28.36 -21.07 53.12
N THR A 414 -27.43 -21.47 53.97
CA THR A 414 -26.20 -22.21 53.67
C THR A 414 -26.52 -23.68 53.38
N ALA A 415 -26.61 -24.04 52.10
CA ALA A 415 -26.25 -25.36 51.56
C ALA A 415 -26.44 -25.32 50.03
N VAL A 416 -25.41 -25.76 49.30
CA VAL A 416 -25.22 -25.71 47.83
C VAL A 416 -24.51 -24.42 47.38
N ALA A 417 -23.20 -24.36 47.62
CA ALA A 417 -22.32 -23.46 46.89
C ALA A 417 -22.26 -23.93 45.43
N SER A 418 -23.04 -23.28 44.58
CA SER A 418 -23.01 -23.45 43.13
C SER A 418 -21.73 -22.82 42.56
N HIS A 419 -21.29 -23.35 41.42
CA HIS A 419 -20.17 -22.91 40.61
C HIS A 419 -20.35 -21.48 40.00
N ASP A 420 -21.29 -20.69 40.53
CA ASP A 420 -21.75 -19.40 40.00
C ASP A 420 -21.06 -18.19 40.69
N GLU A 421 -20.39 -18.36 41.83
CA GLU A 421 -19.80 -17.20 42.55
C GLU A 421 -18.48 -16.67 41.95
N ASP A 422 -17.83 -17.41 41.04
CA ASP A 422 -16.54 -17.00 40.43
C ASP A 422 -16.65 -16.44 39.00
N THR A 423 -17.85 -16.40 38.40
CA THR A 423 -18.02 -15.96 37.01
C THR A 423 -18.38 -14.48 36.93
N GLU A 424 -17.53 -13.67 36.31
CA GLU A 424 -17.76 -12.22 36.10
C GLU A 424 -19.05 -11.95 35.30
N ASP A 425 -19.75 -10.84 35.57
CA ASP A 425 -20.98 -10.48 34.84
C ASP A 425 -20.66 -10.13 33.36
N PRO A 426 -21.23 -10.85 32.38
CA PRO A 426 -21.00 -10.55 30.96
C PRO A 426 -21.39 -9.12 30.55
N ARG A 427 -22.28 -8.44 31.27
CA ARG A 427 -22.64 -7.04 30.98
C ARG A 427 -21.53 -6.06 31.33
N GLU A 428 -20.84 -6.30 32.44
CA GLU A 428 -19.68 -5.47 32.83
C GLU A 428 -18.53 -5.66 31.86
N ILE A 429 -18.28 -6.91 31.44
CA ILE A 429 -17.25 -7.20 30.45
C ILE A 429 -17.62 -6.60 29.08
N ASP A 430 -18.90 -6.67 28.65
CA ASP A 430 -19.38 -6.02 27.42
C ASP A 430 -19.11 -4.50 27.43
N PHE A 431 -19.33 -3.85 28.59
CA PHE A 431 -19.03 -2.43 28.77
C PHE A 431 -17.53 -2.14 28.62
N LEU A 432 -16.66 -2.92 29.27
CA LEU A 432 -15.21 -2.75 29.17
C LEU A 432 -14.69 -2.95 27.74
N ILE A 433 -15.21 -3.97 27.05
CA ILE A 433 -14.88 -4.24 25.65
C ILE A 433 -15.34 -3.07 24.76
N ALA A 434 -16.53 -2.51 25.02
CA ALA A 434 -17.03 -1.35 24.30
C ALA A 434 -16.17 -0.10 24.55
N GLU A 435 -15.68 0.11 25.78
CA GLU A 435 -14.75 1.20 26.08
C GLU A 435 -13.40 1.02 25.36
N LEU A 436 -12.82 -0.19 25.37
CA LEU A 436 -11.55 -0.49 24.66
C LEU A 436 -11.68 -0.31 23.14
N ALA A 437 -12.75 -0.85 22.55
CA ALA A 437 -13.04 -0.68 21.13
C ALA A 437 -13.29 0.80 20.79
N GLY A 438 -14.02 1.51 21.65
CA GLY A 438 -14.26 2.95 21.51
C GLY A 438 -12.98 3.77 21.58
N MET A 439 -12.07 3.46 22.51
CA MET A 439 -10.77 4.12 22.59
C MET A 439 -9.97 3.94 21.31
N SER A 440 -9.95 2.72 20.77
CA SER A 440 -9.25 2.45 19.52
C SER A 440 -9.88 3.15 18.32
N SER A 441 -11.21 3.11 18.22
CA SER A 441 -11.96 3.80 17.16
C SER A 441 -11.70 5.31 17.14
N ARG A 442 -11.64 5.96 18.33
CA ARG A 442 -11.32 7.38 18.43
C ARG A 442 -9.88 7.70 18.03
N TRP A 443 -8.93 6.84 18.40
CA TRP A 443 -7.55 6.95 17.90
C TRP A 443 -7.50 6.83 16.37
N GLN A 444 -8.21 5.88 15.75
CA GLN A 444 -8.24 5.75 14.30
C GLN A 444 -8.85 6.97 13.61
N THR A 445 -9.84 7.61 14.24
CA THR A 445 -10.42 8.87 13.72
C THR A 445 -9.37 9.99 13.71
N TYR A 446 -8.57 10.11 14.78
CA TYR A 446 -7.45 11.06 14.82
C TYR A 446 -6.37 10.72 13.81
N ARG A 447 -5.98 9.45 13.69
CA ARG A 447 -5.01 8.97 12.69
C ARG A 447 -5.47 9.33 11.28
N ARG A 448 -6.76 9.14 10.97
CA ARG A 448 -7.36 9.54 9.69
C ARG A 448 -7.26 11.05 9.46
N PHE A 449 -7.52 11.86 10.50
CA PHE A 449 -7.34 13.32 10.42
C PHE A 449 -5.88 13.70 10.09
N LEU A 450 -4.90 13.11 10.80
CA LEU A 450 -3.48 13.34 10.54
C LEU A 450 -3.07 12.92 9.13
N HIS A 451 -3.56 11.78 8.65
CA HIS A 451 -3.27 11.29 7.31
C HIS A 451 -3.88 12.16 6.21
N VAL A 452 -5.12 12.63 6.37
CA VAL A 452 -5.72 13.55 5.40
C VAL A 452 -5.00 14.90 5.37
N ARG A 453 -4.48 15.36 6.52
CA ARG A 453 -3.81 16.67 6.63
C ARG A 453 -2.35 16.67 6.17
N PHE A 454 -1.60 15.61 6.51
CA PHE A 454 -0.15 15.56 6.31
C PHE A 454 0.32 14.45 5.36
N GLY A 455 -0.57 13.55 4.91
CA GLY A 455 -0.22 12.50 3.96
C GLY A 455 0.14 13.06 2.57
N ASP A 456 0.95 12.31 1.82
CA ASP A 456 1.55 12.70 0.52
C ASP A 456 0.54 12.81 -0.66
N VAL A 457 -0.71 13.23 -0.41
CA VAL A 457 -1.73 13.39 -1.46
C VAL A 457 -1.66 14.76 -2.17
N ASN A 458 -0.86 15.71 -1.67
CA ASN A 458 -0.75 17.05 -2.27
C ASN A 458 0.40 17.22 -3.28
N LEU A 459 0.70 16.19 -4.08
CA LEU A 459 1.50 16.36 -5.32
C LEU A 459 0.62 16.62 -6.55
N SER A 460 -0.68 16.32 -6.50
CA SER A 460 -1.57 16.46 -7.67
C SER A 460 -2.09 17.88 -7.89
N GLU A 461 -2.25 18.69 -6.84
CA GLU A 461 -2.72 20.09 -6.98
C GLU A 461 -1.63 21.05 -7.49
N ALA A 462 -0.37 20.64 -7.48
CA ALA A 462 0.73 21.44 -8.03
C ALA A 462 0.87 21.29 -9.57
N GLN A 463 0.35 20.21 -10.15
CA GLN A 463 0.41 19.97 -11.61
C GLN A 463 -0.76 20.62 -12.36
N ASP A 464 -1.94 20.71 -11.74
CA ASP A 464 -3.15 21.26 -12.39
C ASP A 464 -3.17 22.80 -12.55
N ARG A 465 -2.19 23.52 -11.98
CA ARG A 465 -2.02 24.97 -12.25
C ARG A 465 -1.10 25.27 -13.43
N GLN A 466 -0.43 24.27 -14.01
CA GLN A 466 0.61 24.48 -15.00
C GLN A 466 0.19 24.19 -16.45
N GLU A 467 -1.04 23.70 -16.66
CA GLU A 467 -1.63 23.49 -17.99
C GLU A 467 -2.75 24.51 -18.27
N ARG A 468 -2.38 25.77 -18.48
CA ARG A 468 -3.22 26.71 -19.24
C ARG A 468 -2.36 27.30 -20.36
N PRO A 469 -2.71 27.17 -21.66
CA PRO A 469 -1.85 27.63 -22.74
C PRO A 469 -1.85 29.15 -22.82
N GLU A 470 -0.68 29.78 -22.70
CA GLU A 470 -0.47 31.21 -22.96
C GLU A 470 -0.29 31.46 -24.47
N GLN A 471 -0.95 32.51 -24.98
CA GLN A 471 -0.73 33.08 -26.32
C GLN A 471 0.43 34.10 -26.29
N PRO A 472 1.15 34.34 -27.41
CA PRO A 472 2.39 35.13 -27.41
C PRO A 472 2.20 36.62 -27.77
N GLU A 473 3.24 37.41 -27.41
CA GLU A 473 3.59 38.83 -27.69
C GLU A 473 3.26 39.84 -26.57
N SER A 474 4.16 40.74 -26.10
CA SER A 474 5.42 41.33 -26.58
C SER A 474 6.25 41.92 -25.39
N PRO A 475 7.54 42.31 -25.58
CA PRO A 475 8.50 42.55 -24.49
C PRO A 475 8.58 44.01 -24.02
N ILE A 476 9.01 44.26 -22.77
CA ILE A 476 9.99 45.29 -22.32
C ILE A 476 10.01 45.42 -20.76
N SER A 477 11.24 45.35 -20.23
CA SER A 477 11.77 45.86 -18.94
C SER A 477 11.81 44.98 -17.67
N PRO A 478 12.87 45.16 -16.84
CA PRO A 478 13.53 44.08 -16.10
C PRO A 478 13.33 44.18 -14.58
N SER A 479 13.11 43.05 -13.92
CA SER A 479 13.47 42.88 -12.51
C SER A 479 13.79 41.42 -12.21
N THR A 480 15.08 41.18 -12.06
CA THR A 480 15.69 39.92 -11.63
C THR A 480 15.33 39.65 -10.17
N ILE A 481 14.56 38.59 -9.93
CA ILE A 481 14.60 37.85 -8.66
C ILE A 481 14.96 36.40 -9.05
N PRO A 482 16.15 35.90 -8.69
CA PRO A 482 16.47 34.49 -8.92
C PRO A 482 15.59 33.63 -8.00
N LYS A 483 14.61 32.94 -8.59
CA LYS A 483 13.96 31.77 -8.00
C LYS A 483 14.94 30.60 -8.09
N GLU A 484 15.77 30.41 -7.08
CA GLU A 484 16.39 29.12 -6.81
C GLU A 484 16.13 28.73 -5.36
N LEU A 485 15.17 27.81 -5.16
CA LEU A 485 15.24 26.74 -4.16
C LEU A 485 14.07 25.76 -4.39
N HIS A 486 14.19 24.91 -5.42
CA HIS A 486 13.49 23.62 -5.43
C HIS A 486 14.54 22.52 -5.47
N ALA A 487 15.24 22.37 -4.34
CA ALA A 487 15.88 21.10 -4.03
C ALA A 487 14.76 20.07 -3.80
N SER A 488 14.89 18.90 -4.42
CA SER A 488 14.06 17.72 -4.17
C SER A 488 13.90 17.49 -2.65
N PRO A 489 12.72 17.10 -2.13
CA PRO A 489 12.54 16.94 -0.69
C PRO A 489 13.53 15.89 -0.17
N PRO A 490 14.32 16.19 0.88
CA PRO A 490 15.26 15.23 1.44
C PRO A 490 14.52 14.02 1.99
N ALA A 491 15.13 12.83 1.90
CA ALA A 491 14.63 11.54 2.40
C ALA A 491 14.25 11.53 3.91
N HIS A 492 14.55 12.62 4.64
CA HIS A 492 14.18 12.84 6.03
C HIS A 492 12.67 13.10 6.24
N VAL A 493 11.92 13.43 5.19
CA VAL A 493 10.51 13.87 5.27
C VAL A 493 9.52 12.72 5.33
N SER A 494 9.73 11.62 4.58
CA SER A 494 8.86 10.43 4.64
C SER A 494 8.93 9.72 6.01
N ASN A 495 10.10 9.73 6.65
CA ASN A 495 10.29 9.19 8.00
C ASN A 495 9.53 9.97 9.09
N GLN A 496 9.29 11.28 8.91
CA GLN A 496 8.61 12.10 9.92
C GLN A 496 7.10 11.85 9.97
N PHE A 497 6.47 11.54 8.84
CA PHE A 497 5.05 11.17 8.81
C PHE A 497 4.83 9.76 9.39
N GLU A 498 5.72 8.81 9.11
CA GLU A 498 5.67 7.50 9.75
C GLU A 498 5.86 7.59 11.28
N GLN A 499 6.75 8.48 11.75
CA GLN A 499 6.89 8.81 13.17
C GLN A 499 5.65 9.49 13.77
N LEU A 500 4.85 10.18 12.96
CA LEU A 500 3.63 10.83 13.40
C LEU A 500 2.50 9.82 13.67
N GLU A 501 2.48 8.70 12.93
CA GLU A 501 1.56 7.60 13.14
C GLU A 501 2.02 6.63 14.26
N GLN A 502 3.33 6.47 14.46
CA GLN A 502 3.90 5.60 15.48
C GLN A 502 4.06 6.28 16.85
N THR A 503 2.94 6.67 17.48
CA THR A 503 2.92 7.27 18.82
C THR A 503 3.02 6.23 19.93
N GLU A 504 3.45 6.61 21.13
CA GLU A 504 3.46 5.69 22.29
C GLU A 504 2.03 5.21 22.62
N LEU A 505 1.03 6.07 22.40
CA LEU A 505 -0.37 5.70 22.55
C LEU A 505 -0.79 4.63 21.55
N SER A 506 -0.38 4.73 20.28
CA SER A 506 -0.71 3.72 19.27
C SER A 506 -0.16 2.35 19.65
N GLN A 507 1.06 2.31 20.20
CA GLN A 507 1.72 1.09 20.67
C GLN A 507 1.02 0.53 21.91
N LYS A 508 0.77 1.37 22.92
CA LYS A 508 0.04 0.96 24.13
C LYS A 508 -1.35 0.45 23.79
N LEU A 509 -2.09 1.14 22.93
CA LEU A 509 -3.42 0.72 22.51
C LEU A 509 -3.35 -0.63 21.76
N SER A 510 -2.36 -0.84 20.89
CA SER A 510 -2.12 -2.13 20.24
C SER A 510 -1.87 -3.24 21.26
N ASP A 511 -1.04 -2.98 22.28
CA ASP A 511 -0.76 -3.92 23.37
C ASP A 511 -2.02 -4.24 24.19
N TYR A 512 -2.87 -3.24 24.47
CA TYR A 512 -4.13 -3.44 25.21
C TYR A 512 -5.15 -4.23 24.36
N LEU A 513 -5.16 -4.01 23.05
CA LEU A 513 -6.01 -4.78 22.14
C LEU A 513 -5.63 -6.26 22.16
N GLU A 514 -4.33 -6.57 22.15
CA GLU A 514 -3.84 -7.95 22.17
C GLU A 514 -3.99 -8.61 23.55
N ARG A 515 -3.62 -7.91 24.62
CA ARG A 515 -3.56 -8.46 25.99
C ARG A 515 -4.90 -8.47 26.71
N LEU A 516 -5.77 -7.49 26.45
CA LEU A 516 -7.04 -7.31 27.17
C LEU A 516 -8.25 -7.53 26.27
N TYR A 517 -8.36 -6.80 25.15
CA TYR A 517 -9.55 -6.88 24.31
C TYR A 517 -9.77 -8.29 23.76
N LEU A 518 -8.75 -8.91 23.13
CA LEU A 518 -8.91 -10.23 22.50
C LEU A 518 -9.35 -11.33 23.49
N PRO A 519 -8.73 -11.49 24.68
CA PRO A 519 -9.20 -12.48 25.66
C PRO A 519 -10.60 -12.19 26.19
N LEU A 520 -10.91 -10.92 26.49
CA LEU A 520 -12.23 -10.52 27.00
C LEU A 520 -13.32 -10.75 25.94
N GLU A 521 -13.07 -10.37 24.69
CA GLU A 521 -13.99 -10.56 23.57
C GLU A 521 -14.21 -12.03 23.26
N SER A 522 -13.12 -12.83 23.29
CA SER A 522 -13.20 -14.28 23.15
C SER A 522 -14.09 -14.88 24.23
N TRP A 523 -13.84 -14.55 25.49
CA TRP A 523 -14.67 -15.04 26.61
C TRP A 523 -16.12 -14.58 26.50
N TYR A 524 -16.36 -13.32 26.13
CA TYR A 524 -17.69 -12.77 25.96
C TYR A 524 -18.47 -13.53 24.88
N LEU A 525 -17.84 -13.87 23.75
CA LEU A 525 -18.48 -14.71 22.74
C LEU A 525 -18.80 -16.11 23.31
N ARG A 526 -17.84 -16.74 23.98
CA ARG A 526 -18.00 -18.10 24.53
C ARG A 526 -19.12 -18.21 25.56
N ILE A 527 -19.18 -17.30 26.54
CA ILE A 527 -20.23 -17.33 27.57
C ILE A 527 -21.63 -17.08 26.98
N ASN A 528 -21.74 -16.24 25.94
CA ASN A 528 -23.02 -16.02 25.28
C ASN A 528 -23.44 -17.22 24.42
N ILE A 529 -22.50 -17.92 23.77
CA ILE A 529 -22.77 -19.19 23.08
C ILE A 529 -23.19 -20.28 24.08
N GLU A 530 -22.54 -20.36 25.23
CA GLU A 530 -22.93 -21.29 26.30
C GLU A 530 -24.35 -21.01 26.80
N LYS A 531 -24.69 -19.73 27.01
CA LYS A 531 -26.05 -19.32 27.36
C LYS A 531 -27.06 -19.68 26.27
N ALA A 532 -26.73 -19.47 25.00
CA ALA A 532 -27.56 -19.88 23.86
C ALA A 532 -27.80 -21.40 23.85
N HIS A 533 -26.77 -22.20 24.15
CA HIS A 533 -26.92 -23.65 24.26
C HIS A 533 -27.68 -24.13 25.49
N SER A 534 -27.64 -23.35 26.58
CA SER A 534 -28.37 -23.65 27.82
C SER A 534 -29.86 -23.31 27.73
N ALA A 535 -30.20 -22.30 26.93
CA ALA A 535 -31.56 -21.87 26.62
C ALA A 535 -32.06 -22.40 25.25
N ASP A 536 -31.46 -23.49 24.77
CA ASP A 536 -31.74 -24.05 23.44
C ASP A 536 -33.12 -24.70 23.39
N GLU A 537 -33.97 -24.21 22.48
CA GLU A 537 -35.31 -24.73 22.22
C GLU A 537 -35.39 -25.23 20.78
N MET A 538 -35.87 -26.47 20.60
CA MET A 538 -36.06 -27.06 19.27
C MET A 538 -37.39 -26.60 18.67
N ASP A 539 -37.32 -25.95 17.51
CA ASP A 539 -38.50 -25.53 16.77
C ASP A 539 -38.85 -26.57 15.69
N PHE A 540 -39.89 -27.35 15.98
CA PHE A 540 -40.47 -28.32 15.04
C PHE A 540 -41.58 -27.72 14.16
N SER A 541 -41.87 -26.43 14.28
CA SER A 541 -42.84 -25.73 13.44
C SER A 541 -42.17 -25.04 12.24
N ALA A 542 -40.88 -24.68 12.37
CA ALA A 542 -40.08 -24.17 11.28
C ALA A 542 -39.84 -25.22 10.18
N SER A 543 -39.75 -24.79 8.92
CA SER A 543 -39.27 -25.64 7.82
C SER A 543 -38.05 -24.96 7.20
N PRO A 544 -36.82 -25.51 7.37
CA PRO A 544 -36.47 -26.76 8.07
C PRO A 544 -36.58 -26.66 9.60
N TYR A 545 -36.56 -27.81 10.30
CA TYR A 545 -36.48 -27.83 11.77
C TYR A 545 -35.13 -27.29 12.24
N LEU A 546 -35.17 -26.28 13.10
CA LEU A 546 -34.00 -25.57 13.62
C LEU A 546 -34.07 -25.47 15.15
N SER A 547 -33.05 -24.87 15.76
CA SER A 547 -33.09 -24.52 17.19
C SER A 547 -32.72 -23.07 17.44
N SER A 548 -33.25 -22.50 18.52
CA SER A 548 -33.01 -21.11 18.91
C SER A 548 -31.51 -20.81 19.11
N ALA A 549 -30.72 -21.79 19.56
CA ALA A 549 -29.28 -21.62 19.76
C ALA A 549 -28.50 -21.24 18.50
N LEU A 550 -29.00 -21.58 17.31
CA LEU A 550 -28.38 -21.20 16.03
C LEU A 550 -28.43 -19.68 15.85
N ASP A 551 -29.62 -19.10 15.90
CA ASP A 551 -29.82 -17.68 15.62
C ASP A 551 -29.16 -16.81 16.69
N ASP A 552 -29.27 -17.19 17.98
CA ASP A 552 -28.61 -16.48 19.09
C ASP A 552 -27.08 -16.49 18.97
N THR A 553 -26.48 -17.63 18.56
CA THR A 553 -25.03 -17.76 18.36
C THR A 553 -24.55 -16.84 17.23
N PHE A 554 -25.24 -16.85 16.09
CA PHE A 554 -24.82 -16.06 14.93
C PHE A 554 -25.14 -14.56 15.10
N TYR A 555 -26.19 -14.21 15.84
CA TYR A 555 -26.44 -12.84 16.27
C TYR A 555 -25.27 -12.30 17.12
N MET A 556 -24.82 -13.07 18.10
CA MET A 556 -23.68 -12.68 18.94
C MET A 556 -22.35 -12.66 18.17
N THR A 557 -22.15 -13.61 17.25
CA THR A 557 -20.98 -13.63 16.36
C THR A 557 -20.94 -12.37 15.50
N LYS A 558 -22.08 -11.97 14.91
CA LYS A 558 -22.20 -10.73 14.14
C LYS A 558 -21.90 -9.50 15.00
N LYS A 559 -22.44 -9.41 16.22
CA LYS A 559 -22.16 -8.30 17.14
C LYS A 559 -20.66 -8.17 17.42
N VAL A 560 -20.00 -9.27 17.77
CA VAL A 560 -18.55 -9.32 18.06
C VAL A 560 -17.73 -8.96 16.81
N MET A 561 -18.11 -9.47 15.65
CA MET A 561 -17.40 -9.22 14.39
C MET A 561 -17.50 -7.74 13.95
N LEU A 562 -18.68 -7.13 14.05
CA LEU A 562 -18.86 -5.71 13.76
C LEU A 562 -18.05 -4.83 14.72
N ARG A 563 -18.02 -5.19 16.01
CA ARG A 563 -17.20 -4.51 17.01
C ARG A 563 -15.70 -4.67 16.73
N LEU A 564 -15.25 -5.86 16.36
CA LEU A 564 -13.86 -6.12 15.95
C LEU A 564 -13.44 -5.23 14.77
N MET A 565 -14.33 -5.03 13.79
CA MET A 565 -14.06 -4.12 12.66
C MET A 565 -13.99 -2.65 13.11
N SER A 566 -14.76 -2.23 14.12
CA SER A 566 -14.79 -0.84 14.60
C SER A 566 -13.48 -0.37 15.26
N ILE A 567 -12.60 -1.31 15.66
CA ILE A 567 -11.28 -1.04 16.24
C ILE A 567 -10.33 -0.41 15.20
N GLY A 568 -10.47 -0.78 13.93
CA GLY A 568 -9.64 -0.27 12.83
C GLY A 568 -8.15 -0.66 12.91
N SER A 569 -7.80 -1.75 13.61
CA SER A 569 -6.44 -2.32 13.62
C SER A 569 -6.40 -3.65 12.87
N VAL A 570 -5.63 -3.73 11.78
CA VAL A 570 -5.52 -4.94 10.93
C VAL A 570 -4.99 -6.15 11.71
N LYS A 571 -3.98 -5.94 12.57
CA LYS A 571 -3.39 -7.01 13.39
C LYS A 571 -4.42 -7.61 14.35
N CYS A 572 -5.15 -6.74 15.05
CA CYS A 572 -6.19 -7.17 15.99
C CYS A 572 -7.35 -7.85 15.26
N VAL A 573 -7.79 -7.33 14.11
CA VAL A 573 -8.82 -7.97 13.27
C VAL A 573 -8.40 -9.37 12.85
N ARG A 574 -7.17 -9.55 12.34
CA ARG A 574 -6.67 -10.87 11.93
C ARG A 574 -6.70 -11.86 13.09
N ALA A 575 -6.15 -11.47 14.24
CA ALA A 575 -6.13 -12.32 15.44
C ALA A 575 -7.55 -12.62 15.96
N GLY A 576 -8.43 -11.62 15.97
CA GLY A 576 -9.82 -11.76 16.41
C GLY A 576 -10.65 -12.68 15.50
N LEU A 577 -10.50 -12.58 14.18
CA LEU A 577 -11.19 -13.46 13.23
C LEU A 577 -10.75 -14.92 13.40
N LEU A 578 -9.46 -15.19 13.64
CA LEU A 578 -8.98 -16.53 13.95
C LEU A 578 -9.57 -17.06 15.27
N LYS A 579 -9.76 -16.21 16.28
CA LYS A 579 -10.44 -16.60 17.52
C LYS A 579 -11.92 -16.84 17.34
N ILE A 580 -12.61 -16.06 16.52
CA ILE A 580 -14.00 -16.33 16.15
C ILE A 580 -14.11 -17.67 15.42
N GLU A 581 -13.21 -17.96 14.46
CA GLU A 581 -13.15 -19.27 13.79
C GLU A 581 -12.99 -20.42 14.79
N GLU A 582 -12.03 -20.30 15.70
CA GLU A 582 -11.74 -21.30 16.73
C GLU A 582 -12.95 -21.52 17.66
N ILE A 583 -13.58 -20.44 18.14
CA ILE A 583 -14.72 -20.50 19.06
C ILE A 583 -15.93 -21.12 18.38
N ILE A 584 -16.30 -20.68 17.18
CA ILE A 584 -17.48 -21.24 16.49
C ILE A 584 -17.26 -22.70 16.10
N GLN A 585 -16.05 -23.06 15.66
CA GLN A 585 -15.72 -24.45 15.38
C GLN A 585 -15.85 -25.32 16.64
N ARG A 586 -15.24 -24.91 17.76
CA ARG A 586 -15.18 -25.70 19.00
C ARG A 586 -16.49 -25.68 19.78
N ASP A 587 -16.95 -24.48 20.12
CA ASP A 587 -17.99 -24.28 21.12
C ASP A 587 -19.41 -24.41 20.52
N PHE A 588 -19.56 -24.27 19.19
CA PHE A 588 -20.81 -24.59 18.48
C PHE A 588 -20.68 -25.89 17.68
N GLY A 589 -19.72 -25.98 16.76
CA GLY A 589 -19.59 -27.11 15.83
C GLY A 589 -19.32 -28.45 16.52
N GLU A 590 -18.33 -28.53 17.40
CA GLU A 590 -18.04 -29.77 18.12
C GLU A 590 -19.10 -30.10 19.18
N VAL A 591 -19.76 -29.11 19.77
CA VAL A 591 -20.91 -29.33 20.67
C VAL A 591 -22.06 -29.99 19.92
N MET A 592 -22.40 -29.50 18.73
CA MET A 592 -23.41 -30.13 17.87
C MET A 592 -23.00 -31.55 17.46
N LYS A 593 -21.73 -31.77 17.12
CA LYS A 593 -21.19 -33.10 16.83
C LYS A 593 -21.36 -34.06 18.01
N ARG A 594 -20.99 -33.64 19.23
CA ARG A 594 -21.10 -34.47 20.44
C ARG A 594 -22.56 -34.76 20.80
N ARG A 595 -23.46 -33.80 20.62
CA ARG A 595 -24.90 -34.01 20.81
C ARG A 595 -25.44 -35.06 19.83
N LEU A 596 -24.99 -35.04 18.57
CA LEU A 596 -25.34 -36.05 17.57
C LEU A 596 -24.82 -37.45 17.94
N GLU A 597 -23.58 -37.54 18.42
CA GLU A 597 -22.98 -38.79 18.92
C GLU A 597 -23.71 -39.33 20.17
N SER A 598 -24.08 -38.46 21.11
CA SER A 598 -24.79 -38.85 22.34
C SER A 598 -26.20 -39.38 22.05
N VAL A 599 -26.96 -38.65 21.22
CA VAL A 599 -28.32 -39.04 20.83
C VAL A 599 -28.34 -40.39 20.11
N SER A 600 -27.29 -40.70 19.35
CA SER A 600 -27.18 -41.98 18.66
C SER A 600 -26.70 -43.15 19.52
N SER A 601 -25.81 -42.91 20.49
CA SER A 601 -25.39 -43.92 21.47
C SER A 601 -26.58 -44.44 22.29
N ASN A 602 -27.46 -43.53 22.70
CA ASN A 602 -28.68 -43.84 23.47
C ASN A 602 -29.65 -44.78 22.74
N LEU A 603 -29.61 -44.81 21.41
CA LEU A 603 -30.41 -45.75 20.62
C LEU A 603 -29.82 -47.17 20.63
N SER A 604 -28.49 -47.31 20.66
CA SER A 604 -27.77 -48.59 20.59
C SER A 604 -27.79 -49.34 21.93
N ALA A 605 -27.72 -48.61 23.05
CA ALA A 605 -27.69 -49.19 24.40
C ALA A 605 -29.02 -49.80 24.88
N GLY A 606 -30.15 -49.46 24.25
CA GLY A 606 -31.48 -49.92 24.64
C GLY A 606 -31.92 -51.26 24.04
N THR A 607 -31.04 -51.97 23.32
CA THR A 607 -31.44 -53.13 22.50
C THR A 607 -31.37 -54.48 23.22
N SER A 608 -31.07 -54.52 24.52
CA SER A 608 -31.03 -55.77 25.28
C SER A 608 -31.96 -55.76 26.50
N VAL A 609 -32.86 -56.75 26.50
CA VAL A 609 -33.65 -57.30 27.62
C VAL A 609 -35.07 -56.72 27.81
N GLY A 610 -36.07 -57.41 27.26
CA GLY A 610 -37.48 -57.28 27.68
C GLY A 610 -38.51 -57.74 26.63
N PHE A 611 -39.33 -58.73 26.96
CA PHE A 611 -40.35 -59.36 26.10
C PHE A 611 -41.68 -58.56 26.14
N GLY A 612 -42.26 -58.14 25.00
CA GLY A 612 -43.67 -57.68 24.96
C GLY A 612 -44.05 -56.62 23.92
N ILE A 613 -45.22 -56.79 23.31
CA ILE A 613 -45.80 -56.01 22.19
C ILE A 613 -46.00 -54.50 22.49
N LYS A 614 -46.11 -54.08 23.77
CA LYS A 614 -46.16 -52.66 24.17
C LYS A 614 -44.85 -51.90 23.91
N ILE A 615 -43.75 -52.62 23.71
CA ILE A 615 -42.42 -52.04 23.43
C ILE A 615 -42.36 -51.47 22.00
N SER A 616 -43.21 -51.91 21.06
CA SER A 616 -43.12 -51.49 19.66
C SER A 616 -43.47 -50.01 19.46
N GLU A 617 -44.59 -49.53 20.03
CA GLU A 617 -45.00 -48.12 19.91
C GLU A 617 -44.07 -47.17 20.68
N GLU A 618 -43.60 -47.59 21.86
CA GLU A 618 -42.71 -46.78 22.70
C GLU A 618 -41.29 -46.71 22.12
N LYS A 619 -40.80 -47.81 21.52
CA LYS A 619 -39.58 -47.85 20.72
C LYS A 619 -39.71 -46.96 19.49
N GLU A 620 -40.83 -47.01 18.79
CA GLU A 620 -41.06 -46.17 17.61
C GLU A 620 -41.14 -44.68 17.97
N LYS A 621 -41.78 -44.32 19.09
CA LYS A 621 -41.81 -42.95 19.61
C LYS A 621 -40.41 -42.45 19.99
N ARG A 622 -39.58 -43.31 20.60
CA ARG A 622 -38.18 -43.01 20.93
C ARG A 622 -37.33 -42.81 19.67
N GLU A 623 -37.45 -43.70 18.69
CA GLU A 623 -36.79 -43.57 17.39
C GLU A 623 -37.22 -42.29 16.64
N ARG A 624 -38.50 -41.90 16.70
CA ARG A 624 -39.00 -40.64 16.14
C ARG A 624 -38.38 -39.42 16.83
N SER A 625 -38.31 -39.41 18.16
CA SER A 625 -37.68 -38.31 18.93
C SER A 625 -36.19 -38.16 18.59
N VAL A 626 -35.44 -39.26 18.65
CA VAL A 626 -34.00 -39.33 18.29
C VAL A 626 -33.77 -38.80 16.87
N ARG A 627 -34.57 -39.27 15.90
CA ARG A 627 -34.52 -38.80 14.51
C ARG A 627 -34.72 -37.30 14.40
N ASN A 628 -35.77 -36.76 15.02
CA ASN A 628 -36.09 -35.34 14.94
C ASN A 628 -34.96 -34.49 15.53
N SER A 629 -34.40 -34.88 16.68
CA SER A 629 -33.25 -34.19 17.27
C SER A 629 -31.99 -34.27 16.39
N CYS A 630 -31.67 -35.43 15.82
CA CYS A 630 -30.56 -35.56 14.87
C CYS A 630 -30.75 -34.65 13.65
N VAL A 631 -31.97 -34.59 13.10
CA VAL A 631 -32.31 -33.75 11.95
C VAL A 631 -32.13 -32.27 12.28
N VAL A 632 -32.63 -31.80 13.44
CA VAL A 632 -32.43 -30.42 13.90
C VAL A 632 -30.94 -30.06 13.96
N TYR A 633 -30.11 -30.91 14.58
CA TYR A 633 -28.67 -30.62 14.69
C TYR A 633 -27.96 -30.60 13.33
N LEU A 634 -28.33 -31.48 12.40
CA LEU A 634 -27.77 -31.49 11.04
C LEU A 634 -28.19 -30.26 10.24
N ASN A 635 -29.45 -29.84 10.36
CA ASN A 635 -29.93 -28.61 9.74
C ASN A 635 -29.24 -27.38 10.34
N ASN A 636 -29.08 -27.32 11.66
CA ASN A 636 -28.35 -26.25 12.32
C ASN A 636 -26.90 -26.16 11.81
N LEU A 637 -26.20 -27.29 11.66
CA LEU A 637 -24.84 -27.32 11.10
C LEU A 637 -24.81 -26.87 9.63
N SER A 638 -25.80 -27.27 8.84
CA SER A 638 -25.94 -26.84 7.44
C SER A 638 -26.19 -25.34 7.36
N MET A 639 -27.18 -24.83 8.10
CA MET A 639 -27.54 -23.41 8.11
C MET A 639 -26.43 -22.54 8.69
N ALA A 640 -25.72 -23.03 9.73
CA ALA A 640 -24.53 -22.37 10.26
C ALA A 640 -23.45 -22.18 9.18
N SER A 641 -23.24 -23.16 8.30
CA SER A 641 -22.27 -23.03 7.21
C SER A 641 -22.65 -21.93 6.20
N GLU A 642 -23.95 -21.73 5.96
CA GLU A 642 -24.48 -20.67 5.11
C GLU A 642 -24.44 -19.31 5.80
N TYR A 643 -24.81 -19.25 7.09
CA TYR A 643 -24.74 -18.04 7.90
C TYR A 643 -23.32 -17.48 7.98
N VAL A 644 -22.29 -18.34 8.07
CA VAL A 644 -20.88 -17.90 7.98
C VAL A 644 -20.61 -17.16 6.67
N VAL A 645 -21.02 -17.73 5.53
CA VAL A 645 -20.78 -17.12 4.20
C VAL A 645 -21.53 -15.81 4.07
N ARG A 646 -22.80 -15.78 4.50
CA ARG A 646 -23.65 -14.58 4.47
C ARG A 646 -23.08 -13.47 5.35
N LEU A 647 -22.59 -13.81 6.54
CA LEU A 647 -21.98 -12.86 7.46
C LEU A 647 -20.67 -12.28 6.90
N ILE A 648 -19.84 -13.12 6.27
CA ILE A 648 -18.62 -12.66 5.59
C ILE A 648 -18.96 -11.66 4.48
N ASP A 649 -19.95 -11.97 3.64
CA ASP A 649 -20.37 -11.10 2.55
C ASP A 649 -20.94 -9.77 3.06
N GLU A 650 -21.82 -9.83 4.07
CA GLU A 650 -22.43 -8.65 4.69
C GLU A 650 -21.37 -7.69 5.27
N VAL A 651 -20.36 -8.20 5.97
CA VAL A 651 -19.30 -7.37 6.55
C VAL A 651 -18.32 -6.89 5.48
N THR A 652 -18.01 -7.72 4.47
CA THR A 652 -17.07 -7.38 3.40
C THR A 652 -17.59 -6.29 2.47
N ASN A 653 -18.88 -6.36 2.13
CA ASN A 653 -19.55 -5.39 1.25
C ASN A 653 -20.24 -4.26 2.03
N GLY A 654 -20.30 -4.37 3.36
CA GLY A 654 -20.87 -3.35 4.23
C GLY A 654 -19.99 -2.09 4.35
N PRO A 655 -20.56 -0.98 4.84
CA PRO A 655 -19.84 0.29 4.96
C PRO A 655 -18.77 0.28 6.06
N ILE A 656 -18.84 -0.69 6.99
CA ILE A 656 -17.99 -0.74 8.19
C ILE A 656 -16.49 -0.78 7.86
N ILE A 657 -16.08 -1.51 6.81
CA ILE A 657 -14.67 -1.59 6.42
C ILE A 657 -14.17 -0.22 5.94
N THR A 658 -14.92 0.46 5.08
CA THR A 658 -14.55 1.79 4.56
C THR A 658 -14.65 2.91 5.60
N GLN A 659 -15.45 2.70 6.65
CA GLN A 659 -15.56 3.63 7.77
C GLN A 659 -14.37 3.48 8.73
N SER A 660 -14.02 2.25 9.09
CA SER A 660 -12.94 1.94 10.05
C SER A 660 -11.54 2.01 9.45
N PHE A 661 -11.38 1.66 8.17
CA PHE A 661 -10.11 1.63 7.47
C PHE A 661 -10.11 2.64 6.32
N PHE A 662 -9.03 3.40 6.19
CA PHE A 662 -8.91 4.45 5.17
C PHE A 662 -7.72 4.24 4.22
N ILE A 663 -6.78 3.35 4.57
CA ILE A 663 -5.62 3.02 3.73
C ILE A 663 -5.97 1.84 2.81
N PRO A 664 -5.78 1.96 1.47
CA PRO A 664 -6.15 0.89 0.53
C PRO A 664 -5.48 -0.46 0.82
N ILE A 665 -4.22 -0.45 1.27
CA ILE A 665 -3.47 -1.67 1.63
C ILE A 665 -4.13 -2.37 2.82
N GLU A 666 -4.47 -1.62 3.88
CA GLU A 666 -5.16 -2.15 5.07
C GLU A 666 -6.53 -2.74 4.72
N ILE A 667 -7.29 -2.05 3.85
CA ILE A 667 -8.60 -2.54 3.38
C ILE A 667 -8.44 -3.90 2.66
N ASN A 668 -7.45 -4.03 1.78
CA ASN A 668 -7.19 -5.28 1.05
C ASN A 668 -6.75 -6.40 2.00
N GLU A 669 -5.90 -6.11 2.99
CA GLU A 669 -5.50 -7.09 3.99
C GLU A 669 -6.68 -7.59 4.83
N VAL A 670 -7.56 -6.69 5.27
CA VAL A 670 -8.77 -7.06 6.03
C VAL A 670 -9.70 -7.93 5.19
N LYS A 671 -9.92 -7.57 3.91
CA LYS A 671 -10.71 -8.39 2.97
C LYS A 671 -10.09 -9.78 2.76
N SER A 672 -8.76 -9.87 2.71
CA SER A 672 -8.07 -11.17 2.63
C SER A 672 -8.32 -12.01 3.89
N CYS A 673 -8.19 -11.42 5.09
CA CYS A 673 -8.46 -12.11 6.35
C CYS A 673 -9.91 -12.59 6.46
N MET A 674 -10.86 -11.80 5.94
CA MET A 674 -12.27 -12.17 5.82
C MET A 674 -12.48 -13.38 4.89
N GLY A 675 -11.74 -13.43 3.78
CA GLY A 675 -11.74 -14.58 2.87
C GLY A 675 -11.24 -15.86 3.53
N GLU A 676 -10.25 -15.77 4.43
CA GLU A 676 -9.75 -16.94 5.18
C GLU A 676 -10.81 -17.55 6.11
N LEU A 677 -11.71 -16.73 6.68
CA LEU A 677 -12.81 -17.17 7.54
C LEU A 677 -13.79 -18.11 6.80
N GLN A 678 -13.81 -18.11 5.46
CA GLN A 678 -14.60 -19.08 4.69
C GLN A 678 -14.18 -20.55 4.97
N ARG A 679 -12.97 -20.78 5.49
CA ARG A 679 -12.52 -22.09 5.96
C ARG A 679 -13.45 -22.67 7.04
N LEU A 680 -14.02 -21.82 7.89
CA LEU A 680 -14.99 -22.22 8.92
C LEU A 680 -16.23 -22.89 8.30
N SER A 681 -16.78 -22.32 7.23
CA SER A 681 -17.94 -22.88 6.53
C SER A 681 -17.64 -24.29 6.00
N LYS A 682 -16.45 -24.49 5.42
CA LYS A 682 -16.00 -25.82 4.95
C LYS A 682 -15.86 -26.82 6.11
N LYS A 683 -15.33 -26.38 7.26
CA LYS A 683 -15.21 -27.22 8.47
C LYS A 683 -16.58 -27.64 9.01
N LEU A 684 -17.53 -26.71 9.12
CA LEU A 684 -18.91 -27.01 9.56
C LEU A 684 -19.62 -27.95 8.58
N THR A 685 -19.43 -27.77 7.28
CA THR A 685 -19.93 -28.69 6.25
C THR A 685 -19.33 -30.10 6.40
N GLY A 686 -18.05 -30.20 6.75
CA GLY A 686 -17.40 -31.48 7.05
C GLY A 686 -17.99 -32.19 8.27
N ILE A 687 -18.28 -31.45 9.35
CA ILE A 687 -18.97 -31.97 10.54
C ILE A 687 -20.38 -32.44 10.17
N ASN A 688 -21.12 -31.66 9.37
CA ASN A 688 -22.45 -32.04 8.89
C ASN A 688 -22.41 -33.34 8.06
N LYS A 689 -21.47 -33.48 7.13
CA LYS A 689 -21.30 -34.69 6.31
C LYS A 689 -21.04 -35.93 7.19
N SER A 690 -20.12 -35.82 8.15
CA SER A 690 -19.85 -36.90 9.11
C SER A 690 -21.09 -37.26 9.92
N GLY A 691 -21.88 -36.26 10.31
CA GLY A 691 -23.14 -36.47 11.01
C GLY A 691 -24.23 -37.15 10.17
N LEU A 692 -24.31 -36.82 8.87
CA LEU A 692 -25.21 -37.50 7.92
C LEU A 692 -24.81 -38.98 7.74
N GLU A 693 -23.52 -39.28 7.64
CA GLU A 693 -23.02 -40.65 7.58
C GLU A 693 -23.37 -41.43 8.85
N GLN A 694 -23.29 -40.79 10.02
CA GLN A 694 -23.69 -41.38 11.30
C GLN A 694 -25.20 -41.67 11.34
N LEU A 695 -26.04 -40.69 10.97
CA LEU A 695 -27.49 -40.85 10.86
C LEU A 695 -27.86 -42.01 9.92
N PHE A 696 -27.21 -42.06 8.75
CA PHE A 696 -27.45 -43.12 7.77
C PHE A 696 -27.11 -44.49 8.33
N ASN A 697 -25.91 -44.65 8.91
CA ASN A 697 -25.46 -45.94 9.43
C ASN A 697 -26.32 -46.48 10.57
N GLN A 698 -26.90 -45.61 11.38
CA GLN A 698 -27.62 -46.02 12.59
C GLN A 698 -29.13 -46.15 12.40
N LEU A 699 -29.76 -45.22 11.67
CA LEU A 699 -31.22 -45.17 11.53
C LEU A 699 -31.74 -45.68 10.19
N ILE A 700 -30.96 -45.52 9.12
CA ILE A 700 -31.41 -45.81 7.75
C ILE A 700 -30.91 -47.19 7.29
N ARG A 701 -29.64 -47.53 7.54
CA ARG A 701 -28.97 -48.73 7.02
C ARG A 701 -29.65 -50.04 7.46
N SER A 702 -30.02 -50.15 8.72
CA SER A 702 -30.72 -51.32 9.26
C SER A 702 -32.12 -51.47 8.64
N LYS A 703 -32.82 -50.35 8.44
CA LYS A 703 -34.16 -50.31 7.83
C LYS A 703 -34.12 -50.65 6.35
N ILE A 704 -33.14 -50.15 5.59
CA ILE A 704 -32.93 -50.55 4.18
C ILE A 704 -32.72 -52.06 4.08
N ARG A 705 -31.92 -52.67 4.97
CA ARG A 705 -31.70 -54.12 4.96
C ARG A 705 -32.99 -54.91 5.23
N SER A 706 -33.83 -54.43 6.15
CA SER A 706 -35.15 -55.01 6.40
C SER A 706 -36.07 -54.87 5.18
N ILE A 707 -36.16 -53.66 4.62
CA ILE A 707 -36.99 -53.37 3.44
C ILE A 707 -36.59 -54.26 2.26
N LEU A 708 -35.29 -54.40 1.99
CA LEU A 708 -34.82 -55.28 0.92
C LEU A 708 -35.25 -56.73 1.18
N SER A 709 -35.05 -57.25 2.39
CA SER A 709 -35.49 -58.61 2.75
C SER A 709 -36.99 -58.81 2.54
N ASP A 710 -37.81 -57.82 2.88
CA ASP A 710 -39.27 -57.87 2.72
C ASP A 710 -39.71 -57.72 1.26
N CYS A 711 -39.00 -56.92 0.46
CA CYS A 711 -39.30 -56.73 -0.96
C CYS A 711 -38.98 -57.97 -1.80
N TYR A 712 -37.91 -58.69 -1.46
CA TYR A 712 -37.53 -59.96 -2.11
C TYR A 712 -38.33 -61.16 -1.61
N LYS A 713 -39.11 -61.01 -0.53
CA LYS A 713 -39.94 -62.08 0.01
C LYS A 713 -40.99 -62.51 -1.02
N ASP A 714 -41.04 -63.81 -1.29
CA ASP A 714 -41.97 -64.43 -2.23
C ASP A 714 -41.75 -64.00 -3.71
N VAL A 715 -40.56 -63.47 -4.05
CA VAL A 715 -40.15 -63.16 -5.43
C VAL A 715 -39.11 -64.19 -5.89
N THR A 716 -39.46 -64.99 -6.89
CA THR A 716 -38.59 -66.03 -7.45
C THR A 716 -38.03 -65.57 -8.79
N TYR A 717 -36.72 -65.74 -9.01
CA TYR A 717 -36.03 -65.34 -10.25
C TYR A 717 -35.87 -66.48 -11.27
N VAL A 718 -36.35 -67.68 -10.92
CA VAL A 718 -36.45 -68.83 -11.83
C VAL A 718 -37.91 -68.93 -12.23
N LEU A 719 -38.22 -68.45 -13.43
CA LEU A 719 -39.60 -68.31 -13.94
C LEU A 719 -39.76 -69.07 -15.25
N ASP A 720 -40.93 -69.68 -15.47
CA ASP A 720 -41.37 -70.15 -16.79
C ASP A 720 -42.06 -68.99 -17.56
N ASP A 721 -42.32 -69.17 -18.86
CA ASP A 721 -42.85 -68.09 -19.72
C ASP A 721 -44.18 -67.49 -19.20
N GLN A 722 -45.01 -68.31 -18.54
CA GLN A 722 -46.26 -67.87 -17.94
C GLN A 722 -46.03 -67.08 -16.64
N SER A 723 -45.17 -67.55 -15.73
CA SER A 723 -44.82 -66.81 -14.51
C SER A 723 -44.04 -65.53 -14.80
N TYR A 724 -43.30 -65.48 -15.92
CA TYR A 724 -42.63 -64.27 -16.38
C TYR A 724 -43.62 -63.18 -16.79
N ALA A 725 -44.62 -63.52 -17.61
CA ALA A 725 -45.68 -62.59 -18.00
C ALA A 725 -46.49 -62.08 -16.79
N GLU A 726 -46.75 -62.95 -15.80
CA GLU A 726 -47.42 -62.56 -14.55
C GLU A 726 -46.52 -61.65 -13.67
N ALA A 727 -45.22 -61.93 -13.59
CA ALA A 727 -44.27 -61.11 -12.84
C ALA A 727 -44.09 -59.72 -13.45
N GLU A 728 -44.08 -59.61 -14.79
CA GLU A 728 -43.96 -58.34 -15.52
C GLU A 728 -45.16 -57.41 -15.26
N VAL A 729 -46.38 -57.96 -15.22
CA VAL A 729 -47.60 -57.19 -14.94
C VAL A 729 -47.70 -56.78 -13.47
N GLN A 730 -47.34 -57.68 -12.55
CA GLN A 730 -47.48 -57.41 -11.12
C GLN A 730 -46.39 -56.48 -10.58
N ASP A 731 -45.14 -56.61 -11.05
CA ASP A 731 -43.95 -55.84 -10.65
C ASP A 731 -43.90 -55.62 -9.12
N LEU A 732 -44.06 -56.72 -8.38
CA LEU A 732 -44.26 -56.71 -6.93
C LEU A 732 -43.06 -56.10 -6.19
N PHE A 733 -41.84 -56.38 -6.65
CA PHE A 733 -40.62 -55.85 -6.05
C PHE A 733 -40.61 -54.32 -6.10
N ARG A 734 -40.79 -53.73 -7.30
CA ARG A 734 -40.74 -52.27 -7.48
C ARG A 734 -41.83 -51.58 -6.66
N LYS A 735 -43.07 -52.07 -6.71
CA LYS A 735 -44.20 -51.47 -5.97
C LYS A 735 -44.00 -51.55 -4.45
N ARG A 736 -43.51 -52.69 -3.94
CA ARG A 736 -43.22 -52.86 -2.51
C ARG A 736 -42.05 -51.98 -2.08
N PHE A 737 -40.98 -51.93 -2.86
CA PHE A 737 -39.81 -51.11 -2.57
C PHE A 737 -40.15 -49.62 -2.59
N GLN A 738 -40.85 -49.14 -3.61
CA GLN A 738 -41.26 -47.75 -3.72
C GLN A 738 -42.08 -47.31 -2.50
N LYS A 739 -43.13 -48.09 -2.15
CA LYS A 739 -43.98 -47.78 -0.99
C LYS A 739 -43.19 -47.78 0.33
N ALA A 740 -42.30 -48.76 0.52
CA ALA A 740 -41.48 -48.86 1.73
C ALA A 740 -40.42 -47.75 1.82
N TRP A 741 -39.84 -47.37 0.68
CA TRP A 741 -38.86 -46.28 0.57
C TRP A 741 -39.49 -44.92 0.83
N GLU A 742 -40.64 -44.63 0.23
CA GLU A 742 -41.43 -43.40 0.49
C GLU A 742 -41.77 -43.30 1.97
N SER A 743 -42.29 -44.39 2.57
CA SER A 743 -42.59 -44.42 4.01
C SER A 743 -41.36 -44.21 4.92
N LEU A 744 -40.16 -44.62 4.48
CA LEU A 744 -38.92 -44.43 5.23
C LEU A 744 -38.42 -42.98 5.13
N MET A 745 -38.53 -42.38 3.94
CA MET A 745 -37.93 -41.08 3.62
C MET A 745 -38.84 -39.88 3.87
N ASP A 746 -40.17 -40.07 3.87
CA ASP A 746 -41.15 -39.00 4.14
C ASP A 746 -40.85 -38.18 5.41
N PRO A 747 -40.50 -38.80 6.57
CA PRO A 747 -40.16 -38.06 7.78
C PRO A 747 -38.88 -37.23 7.69
N TYR A 748 -38.02 -37.49 6.70
CA TYR A 748 -36.79 -36.72 6.47
C TYR A 748 -36.99 -35.63 5.42
N ARG A 749 -37.94 -35.83 4.48
CA ARG A 749 -38.20 -34.93 3.35
C ARG A 749 -38.74 -33.56 3.76
N VAL A 750 -39.60 -33.51 4.77
CA VAL A 750 -40.17 -32.26 5.32
C VAL A 750 -39.16 -31.55 6.23
N CYS A 751 -38.22 -32.31 6.77
CA CYS A 751 -37.45 -31.90 7.93
C CYS A 751 -36.01 -31.51 7.57
N THR A 752 -35.45 -31.90 6.41
CA THR A 752 -34.05 -31.59 6.03
C THR A 752 -33.94 -30.83 4.71
N PHE A 753 -33.16 -29.77 4.71
CA PHE A 753 -32.84 -28.98 3.50
C PHE A 753 -32.04 -29.81 2.46
N LEU A 754 -31.22 -30.75 2.94
CA LEU A 754 -30.27 -31.53 2.13
C LEU A 754 -30.86 -32.75 1.41
N LEU A 755 -31.88 -33.42 1.97
CA LEU A 755 -32.51 -34.54 1.25
C LEU A 755 -33.29 -34.08 0.03
N LEU A 756 -33.87 -32.87 0.03
CA LEU A 756 -34.58 -32.34 -1.12
C LEU A 756 -33.65 -32.12 -2.33
N LEU A 757 -32.41 -31.66 -2.10
CA LEU A 757 -31.39 -31.50 -3.15
C LEU A 757 -30.75 -32.83 -3.56
N ALA A 758 -30.45 -33.72 -2.60
CA ALA A 758 -29.86 -35.02 -2.89
C ALA A 758 -30.84 -35.99 -3.58
N LEU A 759 -32.12 -35.98 -3.20
CA LEU A 759 -33.15 -36.84 -3.83
C LEU A 759 -33.60 -36.32 -5.20
N HIS A 760 -33.49 -35.02 -5.47
CA HIS A 760 -33.73 -34.51 -6.82
C HIS A 760 -32.68 -35.00 -7.82
N PHE A 761 -31.44 -35.26 -7.36
CA PHE A 761 -30.39 -35.88 -8.18
C PHE A 761 -30.53 -37.40 -8.33
N THR A 762 -31.28 -38.08 -7.46
CA THR A 762 -31.58 -39.52 -7.61
C THR A 762 -32.93 -39.81 -8.28
N SER A 763 -33.62 -38.77 -8.80
CA SER A 763 -34.78 -38.94 -9.69
C SER A 763 -34.39 -38.99 -11.18
N PHE A 764 -33.13 -39.36 -11.48
CA PHE A 764 -32.67 -39.73 -12.82
C PHE A 764 -32.33 -41.21 -12.88
#